data_AF-A0A2V5V027-F1
#
_entry.id   AF-A0A2V5V027-F1
#
_cell.length_a   1.000
_cell.length_b   1.000
_cell.length_c   1.000
_cell.angle_alpha   90.00
_cell.angle_beta   90.00
_cell.angle_gamma   90.00
#
_symmetry.space_group_name_H-M   'P 1'
#
loop_
_entity.id
_entity.type
_entity.pdbx_description
1 polymer ?
#
loop_
_entity_poly.entity_id
_entity_poly.type
_entity_poly.pdbx_seq_one_letter_code
_entity_poly.pdbx_strand_id
1 'polypeptide(L)'
;MPPRKQARSASADKKRNRHRTKSQSADPYVTGKGKDGSCPIVGIGGSAGGFEAAMELLRHLPARTGMAFVIVQHLDPHHGSRLANLLGKATSMPVSEIAGTTTPEPNAVYVQPPNKCVIAKSGKLTLVRRTERLNIAIDHFFESLAEECGSRAIGIVLSGTGSDGTAGLRAIKAAGGLTFAQTEASAKFDAMPRSAIRSGFVDLVLPPDAIARELRRIADHPYIRRPLPNAEEVEKEAYRQADDLGRIFLSLKKQMGVDFSGYKETTLIRRVNRRMALHRIEKLSQYARYLRNNKKEIEALFDDLLINVTRFFRDEALFRALKKRFLPTLLRNKKKERQRELRVWVPGCATGEEVYSLAICILEVLGNQLSKIRVQIFGTDLSESVIEHARAGIYPSAIEKDVPRARLNRFFIKRDGSYQIHRSVRDICTFARQNITADPPFSRLDLISCRNVLIYLSPELHKRCLPQFHYALNPNGYLILGPAESVGMYDELFKLVDKKNKIYTKEAKTGPRAADLIAPRGLELSRFGTTARSGNGITFNADILKMADRIVLSTYAPAAVVIDHNFLVQQFRGHTDLFLEHTPGPATLNLIQLARPNLVPDLRSTIRRAIKTDKPARAERAKVTLRGKSYEINIQVVPFKVPGADKSWFLVIFDETASGNKPERLMRVLGKTSAQREVTDLRRELAASKDSLQTIIEEQEATNEELKAANEEIESSNEELQSTNEELETAKEELQSTNEELTTLNEE
;
A
#
# COMPACT_ATOMS: atom_id res chain seq x y z
N MET A 1 25.67 -62.69 52.61
CA MET A 1 26.75 -63.39 51.87
C MET A 1 26.74 -64.86 52.26
N PRO A 2 27.05 -65.82 51.39
CA PRO A 2 27.02 -65.88 49.91
C PRO A 2 26.17 -67.11 49.46
N PRO A 3 26.30 -67.73 48.25
CA PRO A 3 26.59 -67.26 46.88
C PRO A 3 25.45 -67.62 45.86
N ARG A 4 25.21 -66.89 44.74
CA ARG A 4 25.76 -67.00 43.35
C ARG A 4 25.53 -68.39 42.67
N LYS A 5 25.09 -68.57 41.40
CA LYS A 5 25.26 -67.84 40.11
C LYS A 5 24.27 -68.39 39.02
N GLN A 6 23.80 -67.48 38.14
CA GLN A 6 23.45 -67.53 36.67
C GLN A 6 23.49 -68.88 35.90
N ALA A 7 22.71 -69.18 34.83
CA ALA A 7 21.87 -68.42 33.87
C ALA A 7 21.03 -69.36 32.93
N ARG A 8 19.94 -68.80 32.33
CA ARG A 8 19.32 -69.01 30.97
C ARG A 8 18.87 -70.44 30.55
N SER A 9 17.78 -70.73 29.81
CA SER A 9 16.82 -69.98 28.98
C SER A 9 15.62 -70.87 28.54
N ALA A 10 14.42 -70.26 28.39
CA ALA A 10 13.29 -70.49 27.44
C ALA A 10 12.82 -71.94 27.09
N SER A 11 11.53 -72.32 27.02
CA SER A 11 10.35 -71.65 26.44
C SER A 11 9.04 -72.46 26.69
N ALA A 12 7.90 -71.80 26.41
CA ALA A 12 6.61 -72.34 25.93
C ALA A 12 5.50 -72.82 26.91
N ASP A 13 4.53 -71.91 27.10
CA ASP A 13 3.12 -72.01 26.65
C ASP A 13 2.06 -72.78 27.49
N LYS A 14 1.02 -72.07 27.96
CA LYS A 14 -0.38 -72.56 28.08
C LYS A 14 -1.44 -71.49 28.37
N LYS A 15 -2.09 -71.07 27.28
CA LYS A 15 -3.54 -70.82 27.02
C LYS A 15 -4.58 -70.59 28.16
N ARG A 16 -5.30 -69.45 27.98
CA ARG A 16 -6.77 -69.18 27.98
C ARG A 16 -7.57 -69.55 29.25
N ASN A 17 -8.51 -68.75 29.79
CA ASN A 17 -9.67 -68.14 29.14
C ASN A 17 -10.48 -67.25 30.13
N ARG A 18 -11.01 -66.08 29.71
CA ARG A 18 -12.42 -65.62 29.87
C ARG A 18 -12.58 -64.09 29.63
N HIS A 19 -13.28 -63.77 28.54
CA HIS A 19 -14.01 -62.53 28.24
C HIS A 19 -15.17 -62.30 29.24
N ARG A 20 -15.81 -61.13 29.47
CA ARG A 20 -15.97 -59.84 28.77
C ARG A 20 -16.77 -58.90 29.72
N THR A 21 -16.49 -57.59 29.76
CA THR A 21 -17.49 -56.51 29.58
C THR A 21 -16.81 -55.14 29.44
N LYS A 22 -17.39 -54.30 28.59
CA LYS A 22 -16.87 -53.06 27.99
C LYS A 22 -16.83 -51.87 28.96
N SER A 23 -15.74 -51.10 28.95
CA SER A 23 -15.73 -49.67 29.24
C SER A 23 -15.23 -48.90 28.01
N GLN A 24 -15.87 -47.77 27.73
CA GLN A 24 -15.76 -46.99 26.50
C GLN A 24 -14.39 -46.32 26.34
N SER A 25 -13.95 -46.28 25.08
CA SER A 25 -12.73 -45.67 24.55
C SER A 25 -12.64 -44.17 24.80
N ALA A 26 -11.52 -43.74 25.41
CA ALA A 26 -11.07 -42.36 25.44
C ALA A 26 -10.23 -42.04 24.19
N ASP A 27 -10.50 -40.89 23.59
CA ASP A 27 -9.85 -40.33 22.39
C ASP A 27 -8.35 -40.01 22.62
N PRO A 28 -7.43 -40.35 21.71
CA PRO A 28 -6.00 -40.13 21.89
C PRO A 28 -5.52 -38.87 21.15
N TYR A 29 -5.80 -37.67 21.66
CA TYR A 29 -5.18 -36.43 21.14
C TYR A 29 -4.98 -35.34 22.21
N VAL A 30 -4.24 -35.61 23.28
CA VAL A 30 -3.59 -34.52 24.05
C VAL A 30 -2.29 -35.01 24.69
N THR A 31 -1.17 -34.96 23.97
CA THR A 31 0.17 -34.84 24.57
C THR A 31 1.17 -34.28 23.55
N GLY A 32 0.95 -33.03 23.13
CA GLY A 32 1.98 -32.22 22.50
C GLY A 32 2.47 -31.15 23.46
N LYS A 33 3.59 -31.38 24.16
CA LYS A 33 4.34 -30.30 24.84
C LYS A 33 4.98 -29.42 23.75
N GLY A 34 4.28 -28.38 23.32
CA GLY A 34 4.86 -27.28 22.53
C GLY A 34 5.58 -26.29 23.45
N LYS A 35 6.83 -25.95 23.13
CA LYS A 35 7.59 -24.85 23.76
C LYS A 35 6.91 -23.50 23.44
N ASP A 36 6.81 -22.64 24.46
CA ASP A 36 6.40 -21.21 24.48
C ASP A 36 5.04 -20.81 23.89
N GLY A 37 3.96 -21.04 24.65
CA GLY A 37 2.60 -20.53 24.35
C GLY A 37 2.27 -19.22 25.08
N SER A 38 2.59 -18.06 24.50
CA SER A 38 2.19 -16.75 25.05
C SER A 38 0.66 -16.56 24.98
N CYS A 39 0.01 -16.25 26.11
CA CYS A 39 -1.42 -15.95 26.17
C CYS A 39 -1.74 -14.51 25.71
N PRO A 40 -3.00 -14.20 25.34
CA PRO A 40 -3.43 -12.83 25.04
C PRO A 40 -3.33 -11.95 26.29
N ILE A 41 -2.92 -10.69 26.10
CA ILE A 41 -2.73 -9.74 27.20
C ILE A 41 -3.70 -8.57 27.03
N VAL A 42 -4.45 -8.31 28.11
CA VAL A 42 -5.39 -7.20 28.24
C VAL A 42 -4.75 -6.11 29.08
N GLY A 43 -4.34 -5.01 28.44
CA GLY A 43 -3.89 -3.80 29.12
C GLY A 43 -5.08 -2.93 29.54
N ILE A 44 -5.16 -2.60 30.82
CA ILE A 44 -6.21 -1.78 31.42
C ILE A 44 -5.58 -0.49 31.94
N GLY A 45 -5.87 0.62 31.27
CA GLY A 45 -5.42 1.96 31.61
C GLY A 45 -6.48 2.75 32.36
N GLY A 46 -6.09 3.47 33.42
CA GLY A 46 -6.98 4.40 34.11
C GLY A 46 -6.22 5.41 34.98
N SER A 47 -6.92 6.47 35.38
CA SER A 47 -6.38 7.50 36.28
C SER A 47 -7.38 7.78 37.39
N ALA A 48 -7.80 9.03 37.60
CA ALA A 48 -8.84 9.37 38.57
C ALA A 48 -10.14 8.57 38.32
N GLY A 49 -10.60 7.84 39.34
CA GLY A 49 -11.75 6.92 39.23
C GLY A 49 -11.50 5.63 38.46
N GLY A 50 -10.30 5.43 37.92
CA GLY A 50 -9.92 4.24 37.14
C GLY A 50 -9.80 2.99 38.00
N PHE A 51 -9.48 3.14 39.29
CA PHE A 51 -9.45 2.04 40.26
C PHE A 51 -10.83 1.42 40.46
N GLU A 52 -11.86 2.24 40.73
CA GLU A 52 -13.23 1.77 40.92
C GLU A 52 -13.78 1.12 39.65
N ALA A 53 -13.48 1.70 38.48
CA ALA A 53 -13.86 1.13 37.18
C ALA A 53 -13.17 -0.22 36.92
N ALA A 54 -11.87 -0.35 37.23
CA ALA A 54 -11.14 -1.61 37.08
C ALA A 54 -11.66 -2.69 38.03
N MET A 55 -11.99 -2.31 39.27
CA MET A 55 -12.61 -3.20 40.24
C MET A 55 -13.96 -3.73 39.75
N GLU A 56 -14.79 -2.85 39.18
CA GLU A 56 -16.09 -3.25 38.60
C GLU A 56 -15.91 -4.18 37.40
N LEU A 57 -14.99 -3.87 36.48
CA LEU A 57 -14.64 -4.75 35.36
C LEU A 57 -14.24 -6.15 35.84
N LEU A 58 -13.35 -6.23 36.83
CA LEU A 58 -12.84 -7.50 37.35
C LEU A 58 -13.92 -8.36 38.04
N ARG A 59 -14.92 -7.74 38.68
CA ARG A 59 -16.05 -8.47 39.32
C ARG A 59 -16.89 -9.27 38.34
N HIS A 60 -17.03 -8.76 37.13
CA HIS A 60 -17.85 -9.40 36.09
C HIS A 60 -17.05 -10.36 35.20
N LEU A 61 -15.73 -10.47 35.40
CA LEU A 61 -14.88 -11.40 34.65
C LEU A 61 -14.87 -12.80 35.30
N PRO A 62 -14.99 -13.89 34.52
CA PRO A 62 -14.85 -15.24 35.05
C PRO A 62 -13.39 -15.53 35.42
N ALA A 63 -13.19 -16.48 36.35
CA ALA A 63 -11.86 -16.89 36.79
C ALA A 63 -11.02 -17.58 35.70
N ARG A 64 -11.64 -18.04 34.60
CA ARG A 64 -10.99 -18.71 33.48
C ARG A 64 -11.36 -18.03 32.17
N THR A 65 -10.52 -17.12 31.73
CA THR A 65 -10.63 -16.40 30.44
C THR A 65 -9.59 -16.89 29.42
N GLY A 66 -8.46 -17.44 29.89
CA GLY A 66 -7.28 -17.72 29.07
C GLY A 66 -6.47 -16.48 28.72
N MET A 67 -6.76 -15.32 29.32
CA MET A 67 -6.07 -14.05 29.08
C MET A 67 -5.34 -13.59 30.36
N ALA A 68 -4.24 -12.87 30.19
CA ALA A 68 -3.57 -12.14 31.28
C ALA A 68 -4.07 -10.68 31.31
N PHE A 69 -4.24 -10.11 32.49
CA PHE A 69 -4.70 -8.72 32.66
C PHE A 69 -3.59 -7.89 33.29
N VAL A 70 -3.31 -6.71 32.75
CA VAL A 70 -2.29 -5.80 33.26
C VAL A 70 -2.90 -4.44 33.53
N ILE A 71 -2.95 -4.04 34.79
CA ILE A 71 -3.53 -2.77 35.23
C ILE A 71 -2.42 -1.72 35.35
N VAL A 72 -2.53 -0.68 34.53
CA VAL A 72 -1.63 0.47 34.48
C VAL A 72 -2.40 1.70 34.94
N GLN A 73 -2.04 2.22 36.11
CA GLN A 73 -2.66 3.40 36.68
C GLN A 73 -1.62 4.43 37.12
N HIS A 74 -1.99 5.70 37.06
CA HIS A 74 -1.23 6.77 37.71
C HIS A 74 -1.40 6.66 39.22
N LEU A 75 -0.47 5.96 39.87
CA LEU A 75 -0.41 5.88 41.33
C LEU A 75 0.34 7.08 41.90
N ASP A 76 -0.17 7.61 43.01
CA ASP A 76 0.55 8.58 43.85
C ASP A 76 1.81 7.87 44.42
N PRO A 77 3.01 8.45 44.28
CA PRO A 77 4.26 7.92 44.81
C PRO A 77 4.24 7.57 46.30
N HIS A 78 3.35 8.19 47.08
CA HIS A 78 3.29 8.10 48.54
C HIS A 78 2.20 7.16 49.07
N HIS A 79 1.34 6.59 48.22
CA HIS A 79 0.35 5.59 48.63
C HIS A 79 0.90 4.17 48.45
N GLY A 80 1.24 3.54 49.58
CA GLY A 80 1.78 2.17 49.61
C GLY A 80 0.88 1.13 48.94
N SER A 81 1.53 0.13 48.34
CA SER A 81 1.00 -1.02 47.59
C SER A 81 -0.12 -1.81 48.30
N ARG A 82 -1.33 -1.27 48.33
CA ARG A 82 -2.56 -2.00 48.71
C ARG A 82 -3.45 -2.29 47.50
N LEU A 83 -3.07 -1.83 46.31
CA LEU A 83 -3.90 -1.93 45.11
C LEU A 83 -4.14 -3.39 44.71
N ALA A 84 -3.08 -4.21 44.67
CA ALA A 84 -3.18 -5.64 44.36
C ALA A 84 -4.10 -6.38 45.35
N ASN A 85 -3.95 -6.10 46.66
CA ASN A 85 -4.77 -6.70 47.71
C ASN A 85 -6.25 -6.29 47.61
N LEU A 86 -6.54 -5.04 47.25
CA LEU A 86 -7.92 -4.57 47.10
C LEU A 86 -8.57 -5.13 45.83
N LEU A 87 -7.84 -5.18 44.71
CA LEU A 87 -8.31 -5.78 43.46
C LEU A 87 -8.51 -7.30 43.61
N GLY A 88 -7.68 -7.98 44.41
CA GLY A 88 -7.84 -9.39 44.74
C GLY A 88 -9.13 -9.73 45.47
N LYS A 89 -9.80 -8.75 46.11
CA LYS A 89 -11.14 -8.96 46.69
C LYS A 89 -12.27 -8.93 45.64
N ALA A 90 -11.99 -8.38 44.46
CA ALA A 90 -12.97 -8.19 43.41
C ALA A 90 -12.99 -9.33 42.38
N THR A 91 -11.99 -10.23 42.39
CA THR A 91 -11.90 -11.34 41.44
C THR A 91 -11.35 -12.60 42.10
N SER A 92 -11.69 -13.76 41.54
CA SER A 92 -11.10 -15.05 41.92
C SER A 92 -9.76 -15.33 41.23
N MET A 93 -9.32 -14.49 40.29
CA MET A 93 -8.02 -14.61 39.63
C MET A 93 -6.88 -14.20 40.59
N PRO A 94 -5.70 -14.84 40.53
CA PRO A 94 -4.53 -14.38 41.27
C PRO A 94 -4.16 -12.95 40.85
N VAL A 95 -4.00 -12.07 41.84
CA VAL A 95 -3.60 -10.67 41.64
C VAL A 95 -2.23 -10.45 42.25
N SER A 96 -1.27 -9.96 41.46
CA SER A 96 0.09 -9.69 41.92
C SER A 96 0.62 -8.36 41.38
N GLU A 97 1.54 -7.76 42.12
CA GLU A 97 2.31 -6.61 41.63
C GLU A 97 3.46 -7.11 40.75
N ILE A 98 3.74 -6.40 39.65
CA ILE A 98 4.82 -6.79 38.74
C ILE A 98 6.16 -6.58 39.46
N ALA A 99 6.99 -7.63 39.49
CA ALA A 99 8.30 -7.61 40.10
C ALA A 99 9.38 -7.89 39.06
N GLY A 100 10.20 -6.87 38.74
CA GLY A 100 11.29 -6.98 37.78
C GLY A 100 10.78 -7.34 36.37
N THR A 101 11.20 -8.52 35.89
CA THR A 101 10.73 -9.12 34.64
C THR A 101 9.82 -10.29 34.96
N THR A 102 8.54 -10.20 34.60
CA THR A 102 7.50 -11.18 34.95
C THR A 102 6.94 -11.81 33.67
N THR A 103 6.86 -13.13 33.61
CA THR A 103 6.15 -13.83 32.52
C THR A 103 4.65 -13.79 32.79
N PRO A 104 3.82 -13.24 31.88
CA PRO A 104 2.38 -13.18 32.06
C PRO A 104 1.75 -14.57 31.91
N GLU A 105 1.02 -15.00 32.93
CA GLU A 105 0.28 -16.25 32.97
C GLU A 105 -1.20 -16.02 32.64
N PRO A 106 -1.85 -16.97 31.92
CA PRO A 106 -3.28 -16.86 31.65
C PRO A 106 -4.09 -16.91 32.95
N ASN A 107 -5.19 -16.16 32.99
CA ASN A 107 -6.10 -16.05 34.14
C ASN A 107 -5.49 -15.34 35.35
N ALA A 108 -4.47 -14.50 35.16
CA ALA A 108 -3.86 -13.72 36.23
C ALA A 108 -4.01 -12.21 35.98
N VAL A 109 -3.99 -11.44 37.07
CA VAL A 109 -4.04 -9.98 37.06
C VAL A 109 -2.72 -9.44 37.63
N TYR A 110 -2.08 -8.57 36.87
CA TYR A 110 -0.83 -7.92 37.21
C TYR A 110 -1.04 -6.42 37.40
N VAL A 111 -0.45 -5.85 38.44
CA VAL A 111 -0.59 -4.43 38.77
C VAL A 111 0.75 -3.72 38.62
N GLN A 112 0.75 -2.57 37.96
CA GLN A 112 1.94 -1.74 37.85
C GLN A 112 2.36 -1.19 39.23
N PRO A 113 3.63 -1.37 39.65
CA PRO A 113 4.15 -0.80 40.89
C PRO A 113 4.23 0.74 40.85
N PRO A 114 4.14 1.44 42.01
CA PRO A 114 4.38 2.88 42.10
C PRO A 114 5.76 3.28 41.56
N ASN A 115 5.87 4.50 41.01
CA ASN A 115 7.12 5.10 40.49
C ASN A 115 7.87 4.32 39.38
N LYS A 116 7.23 3.32 38.78
CA LYS A 116 7.79 2.56 37.65
C LYS A 116 6.78 2.52 36.51
N CYS A 117 7.26 2.26 35.31
CA CYS A 117 6.43 1.98 34.15
C CYS A 117 6.62 0.53 33.74
N VAL A 118 5.56 -0.13 33.27
CA VAL A 118 5.64 -1.47 32.67
C VAL A 118 5.70 -1.37 31.15
N ILE A 119 6.52 -2.22 30.54
CA ILE A 119 6.53 -2.46 29.09
C ILE A 119 6.41 -3.96 28.82
N ALA A 120 5.77 -4.35 27.71
CA ALA A 120 5.82 -5.71 27.19
C ALA A 120 7.02 -5.84 26.25
N LYS A 121 7.86 -6.86 26.47
CA LYS A 121 9.05 -7.13 25.65
C LYS A 121 9.44 -8.59 25.74
N SER A 122 9.67 -9.24 24.60
CA SER A 122 10.14 -10.63 24.50
C SER A 122 9.26 -11.61 25.29
N GLY A 123 7.95 -11.48 25.14
CA GLY A 123 6.94 -12.28 25.82
C GLY A 123 6.79 -12.01 27.32
N LYS A 124 7.46 -10.99 27.87
CA LYS A 124 7.51 -10.71 29.31
C LYS A 124 7.09 -9.27 29.63
N LEU A 125 6.61 -9.05 30.84
CA LEU A 125 6.35 -7.73 31.42
C LEU A 125 7.61 -7.25 32.13
N THR A 126 8.20 -6.14 31.69
CA THR A 126 9.44 -5.60 32.24
C THR A 126 9.21 -4.21 32.82
N LEU A 127 9.75 -3.97 34.02
CA LEU A 127 9.70 -2.65 34.65
C LEU A 127 10.85 -1.75 34.17
N VAL A 128 10.51 -0.50 33.86
CA VAL A 128 11.46 0.56 33.53
C VAL A 128 11.30 1.75 34.49
N ARG A 129 12.39 2.50 34.71
CA ARG A 129 12.38 3.69 35.57
C ARG A 129 11.52 4.79 34.93
N ARG A 130 10.67 5.42 35.74
CA ARG A 130 9.89 6.58 35.36
C ARG A 130 10.83 7.79 35.19
N THR A 131 10.90 8.36 33.99
CA THR A 131 11.61 9.61 33.69
C THR A 131 10.59 10.75 33.52
N GLU A 132 11.00 12.02 33.57
CA GLU A 132 10.09 13.17 33.39
C GLU A 132 9.33 13.15 32.04
N ARG A 133 9.88 12.47 31.01
CA ARG A 133 9.19 12.20 29.73
C ARG A 133 8.12 11.11 29.81
N LEU A 134 8.14 10.25 30.84
CA LEU A 134 7.27 9.08 31.05
C LEU A 134 6.05 9.38 31.95
N ASN A 135 5.53 10.61 31.93
CA ASN A 135 4.27 10.95 32.61
C ASN A 135 3.01 10.36 31.94
N ILE A 136 3.17 9.49 30.94
CA ILE A 136 2.09 8.93 30.12
C ILE A 136 2.29 7.40 30.04
N ALA A 137 2.09 6.74 31.17
CA ALA A 137 2.47 5.34 31.40
C ALA A 137 1.58 4.35 30.64
N ILE A 138 0.31 4.71 30.41
CA ILE A 138 -0.66 3.83 29.74
C ILE A 138 -0.30 3.74 28.24
N ASP A 139 -0.06 4.87 27.58
CA ASP A 139 0.34 4.88 26.16
C ASP A 139 1.60 4.02 25.94
N HIS A 140 2.63 4.20 26.76
CA HIS A 140 3.88 3.46 26.61
C HIS A 140 3.69 1.95 26.77
N PHE A 141 2.91 1.54 27.77
CA PHE A 141 2.60 0.13 27.94
C PHE A 141 1.82 -0.40 26.73
N PHE A 142 0.77 0.30 26.29
CA PHE A 142 -0.06 -0.10 25.16
C PHE A 142 0.70 -0.14 23.83
N GLU A 143 1.63 0.78 23.60
CA GLU A 143 2.53 0.78 22.43
C GLU A 143 3.42 -0.47 22.45
N SER A 144 4.10 -0.75 23.58
CA SER A 144 4.93 -1.96 23.71
C SER A 144 4.11 -3.25 23.62
N LEU A 145 2.88 -3.23 24.13
CA LEU A 145 1.95 -4.35 24.05
C LEU A 145 1.50 -4.61 22.61
N ALA A 146 1.25 -3.54 21.85
CA ALA A 146 0.91 -3.63 20.44
C ALA A 146 2.05 -4.26 19.62
N GLU A 147 3.28 -3.82 19.87
CA GLU A 147 4.49 -4.36 19.21
C GLU A 147 4.70 -5.85 19.54
N GLU A 148 4.54 -6.23 20.81
CA GLU A 148 4.84 -7.59 21.26
C GLU A 148 3.71 -8.60 20.96
N CYS A 149 2.45 -8.21 21.14
CA CYS A 149 1.30 -9.13 21.11
C CYS A 149 0.47 -9.08 19.83
N GLY A 150 0.63 -8.05 18.99
CA GLY A 150 -0.09 -7.95 17.72
C GLY A 150 -1.61 -8.03 17.88
N SER A 151 -2.26 -8.98 17.19
CA SER A 151 -3.71 -9.23 17.29
C SER A 151 -4.18 -9.71 18.66
N ARG A 152 -3.27 -10.19 19.51
CA ARG A 152 -3.56 -10.68 20.86
C ARG A 152 -3.47 -9.59 21.92
N ALA A 153 -3.12 -8.36 21.52
CA ALA A 153 -3.16 -7.19 22.37
C ALA A 153 -4.61 -6.70 22.49
N ILE A 154 -5.07 -6.49 23.72
CA ILE A 154 -6.35 -5.83 23.98
C ILE A 154 -6.09 -4.62 24.87
N GLY A 155 -6.53 -3.44 24.46
CA GLY A 155 -6.37 -2.19 25.21
C GLY A 155 -7.70 -1.69 25.73
N ILE A 156 -7.76 -1.29 26.99
CA ILE A 156 -8.97 -0.78 27.64
C ILE A 156 -8.64 0.54 28.35
N VAL A 157 -9.30 1.62 27.96
CA VAL A 157 -9.22 2.91 28.65
C VAL A 157 -10.44 3.10 29.53
N LEU A 158 -10.22 3.23 30.85
CA LEU A 158 -11.24 3.45 31.87
C LEU A 158 -11.22 4.91 32.35
N SER A 159 -12.08 5.22 33.32
CA SER A 159 -12.21 6.52 33.97
C SER A 159 -10.84 7.14 34.32
N GLY A 160 -10.71 8.43 34.01
CA GLY A 160 -9.47 9.16 34.23
C GLY A 160 -9.52 10.60 33.71
N THR A 161 -8.49 11.36 34.08
CA THR A 161 -8.25 12.72 33.56
C THR A 161 -7.18 12.72 32.48
N GLY A 162 -7.22 13.68 31.57
CA GLY A 162 -6.19 13.82 30.52
C GLY A 162 -6.48 12.95 29.29
N SER A 163 -5.41 12.49 28.61
CA SER A 163 -5.51 11.74 27.35
C SER A 163 -4.61 10.48 27.29
N ASP A 164 -3.97 10.10 28.41
CA ASP A 164 -3.10 8.93 28.49
C ASP A 164 -3.88 7.64 28.16
N GLY A 165 -3.40 6.86 27.20
CA GLY A 165 -4.06 5.68 26.65
C GLY A 165 -4.60 5.89 25.23
N THR A 166 -4.79 7.15 24.78
CA THR A 166 -5.32 7.44 23.43
C THR A 166 -4.34 7.02 22.33
N ALA A 167 -3.06 7.36 22.46
CA ALA A 167 -2.06 6.99 21.47
C ALA A 167 -1.74 5.48 21.53
N GLY A 168 -1.79 4.91 22.74
CA GLY A 168 -1.67 3.49 22.98
C GLY A 168 -2.76 2.65 22.31
N LEU A 169 -4.04 3.02 22.45
CA LEU A 169 -5.14 2.32 21.78
C LEU A 169 -4.99 2.37 20.26
N ARG A 170 -4.57 3.52 19.72
CA ARG A 170 -4.25 3.65 18.30
C ARG A 170 -3.16 2.66 17.87
N ALA A 171 -2.10 2.49 18.67
CA ALA A 171 -1.05 1.51 18.39
C ALA A 171 -1.59 0.07 18.44
N ILE A 172 -2.37 -0.30 19.46
CA ILE A 172 -3.00 -1.62 19.59
C ILE A 172 -3.88 -1.93 18.39
N LYS A 173 -4.77 -1.01 18.01
CA LYS A 173 -5.63 -1.16 16.84
C LYS A 173 -4.79 -1.33 15.57
N ALA A 174 -3.74 -0.54 15.38
CA ALA A 174 -2.84 -0.69 14.24
C ALA A 174 -2.04 -2.01 14.23
N ALA A 175 -1.75 -2.59 15.40
CA ALA A 175 -1.17 -3.92 15.52
C ALA A 175 -2.19 -5.06 15.37
N GLY A 176 -3.46 -4.75 15.09
CA GLY A 176 -4.53 -5.73 14.86
C GLY A 176 -5.26 -6.14 16.14
N GLY A 177 -4.88 -5.57 17.27
CA GLY A 177 -5.53 -5.78 18.56
C GLY A 177 -6.91 -5.13 18.64
N LEU A 178 -7.58 -5.38 19.77
CA LEU A 178 -8.92 -4.86 20.05
C LEU A 178 -8.86 -3.76 21.10
N THR A 179 -9.74 -2.77 20.96
CA THR A 179 -9.69 -1.54 21.76
C THR A 179 -11.05 -1.20 22.34
N PHE A 180 -11.04 -0.85 23.62
CA PHE A 180 -12.24 -0.53 24.40
C PHE A 180 -12.04 0.79 25.12
N ALA A 181 -13.14 1.54 25.27
CA ALA A 181 -13.20 2.66 26.19
C ALA A 181 -14.46 2.57 27.05
N GLN A 182 -14.34 3.00 28.30
CA GLN A 182 -15.48 3.16 29.18
C GLN A 182 -16.45 4.23 28.62
N THR A 183 -17.76 4.01 28.73
CA THR A 183 -18.75 5.04 28.39
C THR A 183 -18.59 6.29 29.26
N GLU A 184 -18.73 7.48 28.68
CA GLU A 184 -18.67 8.75 29.42
C GLU A 184 -19.66 8.77 30.59
N ALA A 185 -20.88 8.27 30.39
CA ALA A 185 -21.92 8.22 31.42
C ALA A 185 -21.59 7.33 32.64
N SER A 186 -20.73 6.32 32.49
CA SER A 186 -20.33 5.45 33.60
C SER A 186 -18.99 5.86 34.23
N ALA A 187 -18.25 6.77 33.58
CA ALA A 187 -16.95 7.21 34.04
C ALA A 187 -17.11 8.29 35.12
N LYS A 188 -16.44 8.11 36.26
CA LYS A 188 -16.37 9.13 37.31
C LYS A 188 -15.63 10.39 36.83
N PHE A 189 -14.62 10.18 35.99
CA PHE A 189 -13.91 11.21 35.23
C PHE A 189 -13.86 10.78 33.77
N ASP A 190 -14.53 11.53 32.90
CA ASP A 190 -14.80 11.18 31.52
C ASP A 190 -13.74 11.68 30.53
N ALA A 191 -12.88 12.61 30.94
CA ALA A 191 -11.93 13.27 30.04
C ALA A 191 -11.03 12.30 29.28
N MET A 192 -10.50 11.28 29.95
CA MET A 192 -9.63 10.26 29.35
C MET A 192 -10.40 9.32 28.40
N PRO A 193 -11.51 8.66 28.82
CA PRO A 193 -12.35 7.90 27.89
C PRO A 193 -12.85 8.72 26.70
N ARG A 194 -13.33 9.94 26.91
CA ARG A 194 -13.79 10.85 25.86
C ARG A 194 -12.68 11.18 24.86
N SER A 195 -11.45 11.40 25.33
CA SER A 195 -10.28 11.59 24.45
C SER A 195 -10.04 10.36 23.57
N ALA A 196 -10.07 9.15 24.17
CA ALA A 196 -9.93 7.90 23.43
C ALA A 196 -11.04 7.70 22.40
N ILE A 197 -12.30 7.92 22.76
CA ILE A 197 -13.47 7.78 21.87
C ILE A 197 -13.37 8.75 20.69
N ARG A 198 -13.11 10.03 20.97
CA ARG A 198 -12.99 11.07 19.93
C ARG A 198 -11.82 10.86 18.97
N SER A 199 -10.83 10.06 19.36
CA SER A 199 -9.71 9.71 18.47
C SER A 199 -10.11 8.79 17.32
N GLY A 200 -11.28 8.12 17.40
CA GLY A 200 -11.73 7.16 16.38
C GLY A 200 -11.06 5.78 16.46
N PHE A 201 -10.13 5.59 17.40
CA PHE A 201 -9.38 4.34 17.55
C PHE A 201 -9.94 3.38 18.61
N VAL A 202 -11.20 3.56 19.03
CA VAL A 202 -11.92 2.66 19.95
C VAL A 202 -12.90 1.82 19.16
N ASP A 203 -12.89 0.50 19.33
CA ASP A 203 -13.83 -0.40 18.64
C ASP A 203 -15.18 -0.47 19.35
N LEU A 204 -15.15 -0.54 20.68
CA LEU A 204 -16.36 -0.68 21.50
C LEU A 204 -16.32 0.28 22.69
N VAL A 205 -17.37 1.08 22.80
CA VAL A 205 -17.59 2.03 23.90
C VAL A 205 -18.67 1.46 24.81
N LEU A 206 -18.27 0.96 25.98
CA LEU A 206 -19.13 0.14 26.84
C LEU A 206 -18.90 0.47 28.33
N PRO A 207 -19.89 0.32 29.22
CA PRO A 207 -19.64 0.35 30.66
C PRO A 207 -18.80 -0.86 31.11
N PRO A 208 -18.11 -0.80 32.28
CA PRO A 208 -17.18 -1.85 32.71
C PRO A 208 -17.76 -3.27 32.74
N ASP A 209 -19.01 -3.45 33.18
CA ASP A 209 -19.71 -4.73 33.20
C ASP A 209 -19.92 -5.31 31.78
N ALA A 210 -20.26 -4.44 30.83
CA ALA A 210 -20.43 -4.82 29.43
C ALA A 210 -19.09 -5.12 28.75
N ILE A 211 -18.01 -4.40 29.10
CA ILE A 211 -16.65 -4.73 28.65
C ILE A 211 -16.28 -6.14 29.15
N ALA A 212 -16.53 -6.48 30.42
CA ALA A 212 -16.26 -7.82 30.94
C ALA A 212 -17.02 -8.92 30.19
N ARG A 213 -18.32 -8.70 29.92
CA ARG A 213 -19.13 -9.63 29.12
C ARG A 213 -18.57 -9.83 27.73
N GLU A 214 -18.10 -8.74 27.12
CA GLU A 214 -17.54 -8.73 25.78
C GLU A 214 -16.19 -9.47 25.71
N LEU A 215 -15.29 -9.21 26.67
CA LEU A 215 -14.03 -9.93 26.82
C LEU A 215 -14.24 -11.43 26.98
N ARG A 216 -15.20 -11.85 27.83
CA ARG A 216 -15.60 -13.25 27.95
C ARG A 216 -16.10 -13.80 26.61
N ARG A 217 -16.85 -12.99 25.87
CA ARG A 217 -17.46 -13.38 24.59
C ARG A 217 -16.41 -13.62 23.49
N ILE A 218 -15.28 -12.92 23.51
CA ILE A 218 -14.20 -13.04 22.50
C ILE A 218 -13.02 -13.92 22.93
N ALA A 219 -12.95 -14.28 24.22
CA ALA A 219 -11.82 -14.99 24.84
C ALA A 219 -11.43 -16.31 24.14
N ASP A 220 -12.42 -17.02 23.58
CA ASP A 220 -12.23 -18.30 22.89
C ASP A 220 -12.08 -18.13 21.37
N HIS A 221 -12.19 -16.91 20.83
CA HIS A 221 -12.15 -16.69 19.39
C HIS A 221 -10.76 -17.02 18.82
N PRO A 222 -10.66 -17.80 17.71
CA PRO A 222 -9.38 -18.24 17.16
C PRO A 222 -8.41 -17.09 16.84
N TYR A 223 -8.92 -15.95 16.38
CA TYR A 223 -8.15 -14.73 16.08
C TYR A 223 -7.35 -14.19 17.28
N ILE A 224 -7.90 -14.37 18.50
CA ILE A 224 -7.29 -13.87 19.73
C ILE A 224 -6.39 -14.94 20.35
N ARG A 225 -6.78 -16.22 20.30
CA ARG A 225 -6.01 -17.30 20.93
C ARG A 225 -4.79 -17.76 20.15
N ARG A 226 -4.89 -17.81 18.82
CA ARG A 226 -3.79 -18.30 18.00
C ARG A 226 -2.73 -17.21 17.87
N PRO A 227 -1.44 -17.56 17.89
CA PRO A 227 -0.39 -16.67 17.40
C PRO A 227 -0.74 -16.17 16.00
N LEU A 228 -0.24 -14.98 15.66
CA LEU A 228 -0.29 -14.53 14.28
C LEU A 228 0.30 -15.63 13.39
N PRO A 229 -0.47 -16.18 12.43
CA PRO A 229 0.07 -17.16 11.50
C PRO A 229 1.24 -16.52 10.77
N ASN A 230 2.24 -17.32 10.40
CA ASN A 230 3.32 -16.81 9.56
C ASN A 230 2.77 -16.34 8.20
N ALA A 231 3.51 -15.50 7.48
CA ALA A 231 3.02 -14.94 6.21
C ALA A 231 2.62 -16.03 5.20
N GLU A 232 3.35 -17.15 5.17
CA GLU A 232 3.06 -18.29 4.29
C GLU A 232 1.75 -19.01 4.61
N GLU A 233 1.40 -19.18 5.89
CA GLU A 233 0.13 -19.76 6.32
C GLU A 233 -1.04 -18.85 5.97
N VAL A 234 -0.87 -17.53 6.11
CA VAL A 234 -1.88 -16.54 5.72
C VAL A 234 -2.10 -16.59 4.21
N GLU A 235 -1.05 -16.65 3.40
CA GLU A 235 -1.15 -16.74 1.93
C GLU A 235 -1.79 -18.05 1.47
N LYS A 236 -1.46 -19.20 2.09
CA LYS A 236 -2.10 -20.49 1.76
C LYS A 236 -3.60 -20.48 2.06
N GLU A 237 -4.02 -19.87 3.17
CA GLU A 237 -5.44 -19.77 3.51
C GLU A 237 -6.16 -18.73 2.64
N ALA A 238 -5.47 -17.64 2.28
CA ALA A 238 -5.95 -16.66 1.30
C ALA A 238 -6.28 -17.31 -0.04
N TYR A 239 -5.36 -18.14 -0.55
CA TYR A 239 -5.53 -18.84 -1.81
C TYR A 239 -6.75 -19.78 -1.79
N ARG A 240 -6.97 -20.49 -0.67
CA ARG A 240 -8.14 -21.36 -0.49
C ARG A 240 -9.46 -20.59 -0.42
N GLN A 241 -9.42 -19.34 0.04
CA GLN A 241 -10.61 -18.49 0.24
C GLN A 241 -10.67 -17.31 -0.75
N ALA A 242 -9.95 -17.39 -1.87
CA ALA A 242 -9.78 -16.29 -2.82
C ALA A 242 -11.12 -15.76 -3.35
N ASP A 243 -12.09 -16.64 -3.60
CA ASP A 243 -13.42 -16.27 -4.05
C ASP A 243 -14.20 -15.42 -3.04
N ASP A 244 -14.12 -15.77 -1.75
CA ASP A 244 -14.82 -15.05 -0.69
C ASP A 244 -14.12 -13.71 -0.36
N LEU A 245 -12.78 -13.66 -0.41
CA LEU A 245 -12.02 -12.41 -0.33
C LEU A 245 -12.37 -11.48 -1.50
N GLY A 246 -12.42 -12.02 -2.73
CA GLY A 246 -12.81 -11.29 -3.92
C GLY A 246 -14.21 -10.67 -3.79
N ARG A 247 -15.16 -11.38 -3.18
CA ARG A 247 -16.52 -10.83 -2.90
C ARG A 247 -16.50 -9.68 -1.89
N ILE A 248 -15.64 -9.74 -0.88
CA ILE A 248 -15.45 -8.65 0.09
C ILE A 248 -14.87 -7.43 -0.62
N PHE A 249 -13.79 -7.61 -1.41
CA PHE A 249 -13.16 -6.52 -2.15
C PHE A 249 -14.09 -5.91 -3.19
N LEU A 250 -14.90 -6.72 -3.87
CA LEU A 250 -15.92 -6.22 -4.80
C LEU A 250 -16.98 -5.37 -4.08
N SER A 251 -17.39 -5.78 -2.87
CA SER A 251 -18.34 -5.01 -2.06
C SER A 251 -17.75 -3.65 -1.64
N LEU A 252 -16.48 -3.64 -1.22
CA LEU A 252 -15.73 -2.41 -0.91
C LEU A 252 -15.59 -1.51 -2.14
N LYS A 253 -15.19 -2.07 -3.30
CA LYS A 253 -15.06 -1.32 -4.55
C LYS A 253 -16.39 -0.70 -4.98
N LYS A 254 -17.49 -1.45 -4.88
CA LYS A 254 -18.82 -0.97 -5.28
C LYS A 254 -19.35 0.16 -4.40
N GLN A 255 -19.10 0.12 -3.09
CA GLN A 255 -19.63 1.11 -2.15
C GLN A 255 -18.68 2.27 -1.84
N MET A 256 -17.38 2.00 -1.75
CA MET A 256 -16.35 2.97 -1.35
C MET A 256 -15.48 3.45 -2.52
N GLY A 257 -15.56 2.81 -3.69
CA GLY A 257 -14.84 3.23 -4.90
C GLY A 257 -13.34 2.86 -4.93
N VAL A 258 -12.87 2.06 -3.96
CA VAL A 258 -11.46 1.66 -3.85
C VAL A 258 -11.32 0.17 -4.09
N ASP A 259 -10.37 -0.20 -4.94
CA ASP A 259 -10.03 -1.59 -5.22
C ASP A 259 -8.85 -2.06 -4.36
N PHE A 260 -9.14 -2.92 -3.39
CA PHE A 260 -8.12 -3.47 -2.48
C PHE A 260 -7.41 -4.71 -3.05
N SER A 261 -7.76 -5.18 -4.26
CA SER A 261 -7.19 -6.39 -4.86
C SER A 261 -5.68 -6.25 -5.12
N GLY A 262 -5.17 -5.03 -5.29
CA GLY A 262 -3.72 -4.75 -5.43
C GLY A 262 -3.00 -4.43 -4.11
N TYR A 263 -3.67 -4.57 -2.96
CA TYR A 263 -3.05 -4.35 -1.66
C TYR A 263 -2.51 -5.67 -1.12
N LYS A 264 -1.53 -5.62 -0.20
CA LYS A 264 -0.93 -6.82 0.37
C LYS A 264 -1.95 -7.64 1.15
N GLU A 265 -2.23 -8.83 0.64
CA GLU A 265 -3.26 -9.73 1.16
C GLU A 265 -3.07 -10.05 2.64
N THR A 266 -1.83 -10.29 3.08
CA THR A 266 -1.50 -10.57 4.49
C THR A 266 -2.01 -9.48 5.44
N THR A 267 -1.92 -8.21 5.04
CA THR A 267 -2.42 -7.09 5.84
C THR A 267 -3.94 -7.03 5.79
N LEU A 268 -4.55 -7.19 4.63
CA LEU A 268 -6.01 -7.14 4.45
C LEU A 268 -6.71 -8.25 5.24
N ILE A 269 -6.23 -9.49 5.12
CA ILE A 269 -6.80 -10.66 5.77
C ILE A 269 -6.78 -10.49 7.29
N ARG A 270 -5.66 -10.00 7.83
CA ARG A 270 -5.55 -9.74 9.28
C ARG A 270 -6.60 -8.74 9.77
N ARG A 271 -6.93 -7.72 8.97
CA ARG A 271 -7.97 -6.72 9.28
C ARG A 271 -9.38 -7.28 9.11
N VAL A 272 -9.63 -8.02 8.05
CA VAL A 272 -10.91 -8.71 7.83
C VAL A 272 -11.20 -9.68 8.99
N ASN A 273 -10.21 -10.50 9.37
CA ASN A 273 -10.33 -11.44 10.49
C ASN A 273 -10.57 -10.73 11.84
N ARG A 274 -9.99 -9.53 12.02
CA ARG A 274 -10.25 -8.69 13.19
C ARG A 274 -11.69 -8.22 13.27
N ARG A 275 -12.23 -7.70 12.16
CA ARG A 275 -13.64 -7.26 12.06
C ARG A 275 -14.59 -8.44 12.24
N MET A 276 -14.25 -9.59 11.65
CA MET A 276 -14.92 -10.87 11.86
C MET A 276 -14.97 -11.26 13.34
N ALA A 277 -13.86 -11.12 14.08
CA ALA A 277 -13.82 -11.40 15.52
C ALA A 277 -14.74 -10.49 16.33
N LEU A 278 -14.81 -9.19 16.00
CA LEU A 278 -15.77 -8.25 16.61
C LEU A 278 -17.23 -8.70 16.39
N HIS A 279 -17.53 -9.39 15.29
CA HIS A 279 -18.88 -9.87 14.97
C HIS A 279 -19.13 -11.36 15.25
N ARG A 280 -18.17 -12.12 15.80
CA ARG A 280 -18.22 -13.59 15.96
C ARG A 280 -18.46 -14.35 14.65
N ILE A 281 -17.92 -13.84 13.56
CA ILE A 281 -18.03 -14.52 12.28
C ILE A 281 -16.73 -15.27 12.05
N GLU A 282 -16.79 -16.61 12.05
CA GLU A 282 -15.59 -17.43 11.86
C GLU A 282 -15.29 -17.70 10.39
N LYS A 283 -16.34 -17.71 9.54
CA LYS A 283 -16.21 -18.05 8.12
C LYS A 283 -16.28 -16.81 7.24
N LEU A 284 -15.34 -16.70 6.31
CA LEU A 284 -15.26 -15.55 5.41
C LEU A 284 -16.51 -15.39 4.52
N SER A 285 -17.07 -16.48 4.01
CA SER A 285 -18.35 -16.48 3.27
C SER A 285 -19.52 -15.88 4.05
N GLN A 286 -19.59 -16.13 5.37
CA GLN A 286 -20.61 -15.53 6.23
C GLN A 286 -20.38 -14.02 6.38
N TYR A 287 -19.11 -13.60 6.50
CA TYR A 287 -18.75 -12.19 6.59
C TYR A 287 -19.04 -11.44 5.29
N ALA A 288 -18.70 -12.01 4.15
CA ALA A 288 -19.05 -11.46 2.84
C ALA A 288 -20.58 -11.26 2.70
N ARG A 289 -21.39 -12.20 3.20
CA ARG A 289 -22.85 -12.06 3.24
C ARG A 289 -23.31 -10.96 4.21
N TYR A 290 -22.69 -10.87 5.38
CA TYR A 290 -22.99 -9.86 6.40
C TYR A 290 -22.75 -8.44 5.86
N LEU A 291 -21.62 -8.22 5.17
CA LEU A 291 -21.29 -6.93 4.56
C LEU A 291 -22.35 -6.46 3.56
N ARG A 292 -22.91 -7.36 2.74
CA ARG A 292 -23.95 -6.99 1.76
C ARG A 292 -25.19 -6.35 2.40
N ASN A 293 -25.51 -6.74 3.63
CA ASN A 293 -26.70 -6.26 4.34
C ASN A 293 -26.39 -5.18 5.37
N ASN A 294 -25.11 -4.85 5.60
CA ASN A 294 -24.69 -3.89 6.62
C ASN A 294 -23.70 -2.86 6.06
N LYS A 295 -24.24 -1.73 5.59
CA LYS A 295 -23.43 -0.61 5.05
C LYS A 295 -22.47 -0.01 6.09
N LYS A 296 -22.90 0.11 7.35
CA LYS A 296 -22.05 0.63 8.43
C LYS A 296 -20.82 -0.27 8.65
N GLU A 297 -20.98 -1.58 8.50
CA GLU A 297 -19.83 -2.48 8.61
C GLU A 297 -18.87 -2.34 7.42
N ILE A 298 -19.36 -2.07 6.22
CA ILE A 298 -18.50 -1.82 5.05
C ILE A 298 -17.65 -0.56 5.29
N GLU A 299 -18.26 0.52 5.79
CA GLU A 299 -17.55 1.74 6.16
C GLU A 299 -16.52 1.46 7.26
N ALA A 300 -16.90 0.73 8.31
CA ALA A 300 -15.99 0.39 9.40
C ALA A 300 -14.84 -0.55 8.97
N LEU A 301 -15.10 -1.51 8.06
CA LEU A 301 -14.07 -2.34 7.45
C LEU A 301 -13.13 -1.49 6.60
N PHE A 302 -13.67 -0.61 5.77
CA PHE A 302 -12.89 0.30 4.93
C PHE A 302 -11.92 1.14 5.78
N ASP A 303 -12.40 1.76 6.86
CA ASP A 303 -11.54 2.52 7.76
C ASP A 303 -10.53 1.63 8.50
N ASP A 304 -10.85 0.37 8.81
CA ASP A 304 -9.90 -0.55 9.45
C ASP A 304 -8.80 -1.06 8.48
N LEU A 305 -9.11 -1.11 7.17
CA LEU A 305 -8.13 -1.41 6.11
C LEU A 305 -7.15 -0.25 5.90
N LEU A 306 -7.61 1.00 6.05
CA LEU A 306 -6.80 2.21 5.94
C LEU A 306 -6.11 2.50 7.28
N ILE A 307 -4.91 1.95 7.47
CA ILE A 307 -4.16 2.07 8.73
C ILE A 307 -3.64 3.51 8.90
N ASN A 308 -4.46 4.37 9.51
CA ASN A 308 -4.23 5.81 9.60
C ASN A 308 -3.42 6.24 10.84
N VAL A 309 -2.29 5.57 11.12
CA VAL A 309 -1.44 5.93 12.27
C VAL A 309 -0.32 6.88 11.85
N THR A 310 -0.36 8.08 12.42
CA THR A 310 0.62 9.14 12.17
C THR A 310 0.91 9.96 13.43
N ARG A 311 2.01 10.73 13.42
CA ARG A 311 2.40 11.62 14.52
C ARG A 311 3.23 12.78 14.00
N PHE A 312 3.25 13.88 14.75
CA PHE A 312 4.06 15.04 14.39
C PHE A 312 5.56 14.67 14.39
N PHE A 313 6.28 15.22 13.42
CA PHE A 313 7.73 15.04 13.27
C PHE A 313 8.20 13.58 13.31
N ARG A 314 7.39 12.64 12.77
CA ARG A 314 7.73 11.22 12.68
C ARG A 314 9.11 11.03 12.03
N ASP A 315 10.03 10.42 12.77
CA ASP A 315 11.45 10.30 12.44
C ASP A 315 12.19 11.66 12.45
N GLU A 316 12.54 12.13 13.65
CA GLU A 316 13.20 13.44 13.84
C GLU A 316 14.49 13.63 13.03
N ALA A 317 15.19 12.54 12.68
CA ALA A 317 16.38 12.58 11.83
C ALA A 317 16.07 13.14 10.43
N LEU A 318 14.91 12.79 9.85
CA LEU A 318 14.45 13.27 8.54
C LEU A 318 14.24 14.78 8.57
N PHE A 319 13.46 15.29 9.53
CA PHE A 319 13.16 16.72 9.62
C PHE A 319 14.41 17.57 9.90
N ARG A 320 15.38 17.03 10.65
CA ARG A 320 16.70 17.66 10.83
C ARG A 320 17.47 17.74 9.51
N ALA A 321 17.48 16.66 8.73
CA ALA A 321 18.15 16.64 7.43
C ALA A 321 17.47 17.59 6.42
N LEU A 322 16.14 17.62 6.38
CA LEU A 322 15.37 18.54 5.56
C LEU A 322 15.72 20.00 5.86
N LYS A 323 15.70 20.38 7.15
CA LYS A 323 16.00 21.74 7.60
C LYS A 323 17.42 22.18 7.27
N LYS A 324 18.40 21.29 7.44
CA LYS A 324 19.83 21.64 7.28
C LYS A 324 20.34 21.56 5.85
N ARG A 325 19.84 20.63 5.03
CA ARG A 325 20.45 20.29 3.72
C ARG A 325 19.50 20.45 2.54
N PHE A 326 18.33 19.83 2.60
CA PHE A 326 17.47 19.67 1.42
C PHE A 326 16.60 20.89 1.12
N LEU A 327 15.88 21.41 2.12
CA LEU A 327 15.05 22.61 1.94
C LEU A 327 15.89 23.84 1.54
N PRO A 328 17.05 24.14 2.16
CA PRO A 328 17.90 25.24 1.71
C PRO A 328 18.35 25.10 0.23
N THR A 329 18.57 23.87 -0.24
CA THR A 329 18.96 23.61 -1.63
C THR A 329 17.81 23.83 -2.60
N LEU A 330 16.61 23.32 -2.31
CA LEU A 330 15.40 23.61 -3.10
C LEU A 330 15.14 25.12 -3.18
N LEU A 331 15.20 25.82 -2.05
CA LEU A 331 14.94 27.26 -1.98
C LEU A 331 15.97 28.10 -2.76
N ARG A 332 17.24 27.68 -2.81
CA ARG A 332 18.27 28.32 -3.64
C ARG A 332 17.97 28.18 -5.13
N ASN A 333 17.53 27.01 -5.56
CA ASN A 333 17.16 26.78 -6.97
C ASN A 333 15.97 27.66 -7.37
N LYS A 334 14.98 27.81 -6.48
CA LYS A 334 13.82 28.69 -6.69
C LYS A 334 14.15 30.16 -6.86
N LYS A 335 15.26 30.67 -6.31
CA LYS A 335 15.64 32.09 -6.49
C LYS A 335 15.86 32.47 -7.96
N LYS A 336 16.22 31.49 -8.80
CA LYS A 336 16.50 31.65 -10.24
C LYS A 336 15.22 31.63 -11.09
N GLU A 337 14.08 31.23 -10.53
CA GLU A 337 12.81 31.11 -11.24
C GLU A 337 12.03 32.44 -11.23
N ARG A 338 11.31 32.73 -12.33
CA ARG A 338 10.43 33.91 -12.45
C ARG A 338 9.25 33.86 -11.47
N GLN A 339 8.70 32.67 -11.22
CA GLN A 339 7.67 32.43 -10.20
C GLN A 339 8.27 31.58 -9.09
N ARG A 340 8.46 32.19 -7.92
CA ARG A 340 9.08 31.53 -6.76
C ARG A 340 8.00 30.79 -5.97
N GLU A 341 7.68 29.59 -6.43
CA GLU A 341 6.70 28.72 -5.77
C GLU A 341 7.35 27.42 -5.33
N LEU A 342 7.15 27.04 -4.07
CA LEU A 342 7.53 25.74 -3.51
C LEU A 342 6.27 24.89 -3.35
N ARG A 343 6.20 23.79 -4.11
CA ARG A 343 5.04 22.90 -4.10
C ARG A 343 5.42 21.54 -3.53
N VAL A 344 4.69 21.11 -2.51
CA VAL A 344 4.93 19.87 -1.78
C VAL A 344 3.66 19.00 -1.82
N TRP A 345 3.80 17.69 -1.96
CA TRP A 345 2.69 16.74 -1.88
C TRP A 345 2.98 15.63 -0.88
N VAL A 346 2.01 15.34 -0.02
CA VAL A 346 2.01 14.27 0.97
C VAL A 346 0.85 13.33 0.65
N PRO A 347 1.04 12.34 -0.23
CA PRO A 347 0.07 11.26 -0.42
C PRO A 347 -0.01 10.36 0.83
N GLY A 348 -1.22 9.96 1.22
CA GLY A 348 -1.47 9.19 2.44
C GLY A 348 -1.23 10.01 3.70
N CYS A 349 -1.74 11.25 3.73
CA CYS A 349 -1.48 12.19 4.81
C CYS A 349 -2.19 11.87 6.15
N ALA A 350 -3.09 10.89 6.16
CA ALA A 350 -3.93 10.53 7.30
C ALA A 350 -4.57 11.78 7.95
N THR A 351 -4.40 11.95 9.26
CA THR A 351 -4.92 13.08 10.03
C THR A 351 -4.11 14.38 9.89
N GLY A 352 -3.12 14.45 8.99
CA GLY A 352 -2.44 15.68 8.57
C GLY A 352 -1.15 16.04 9.32
N GLU A 353 -0.73 15.26 10.32
CA GLU A 353 0.44 15.56 11.15
C GLU A 353 1.75 15.73 10.34
N GLU A 354 1.96 14.92 9.30
CA GLU A 354 3.15 15.03 8.44
C GLU A 354 3.12 16.30 7.58
N VAL A 355 1.95 16.63 7.01
CA VAL A 355 1.72 17.85 6.24
C VAL A 355 2.06 19.08 7.07
N TYR A 356 1.55 19.13 8.30
CA TYR A 356 1.82 20.24 9.21
C TYR A 356 3.26 20.26 9.71
N SER A 357 3.89 19.10 9.91
CA SER A 357 5.30 19.01 10.28
C SER A 357 6.22 19.56 9.18
N LEU A 358 5.92 19.25 7.91
CA LEU A 358 6.63 19.81 6.75
C LEU A 358 6.37 21.32 6.63
N ALA A 359 5.12 21.76 6.79
CA ALA A 359 4.75 23.17 6.79
C ALA A 359 5.57 23.96 7.82
N ILE A 360 5.58 23.51 9.08
CA ILE A 360 6.34 24.13 10.17
C ILE A 360 7.84 24.15 9.84
N CYS A 361 8.40 23.05 9.33
CA CYS A 361 9.80 22.97 8.94
C CYS A 361 10.16 23.98 7.84
N ILE A 362 9.31 24.12 6.82
CA ILE A 362 9.48 25.07 5.72
C ILE A 362 9.40 26.51 6.24
N LEU A 363 8.42 26.83 7.09
CA LEU A 363 8.28 28.15 7.71
C LEU A 363 9.48 28.51 8.60
N GLU A 364 10.04 27.54 9.33
CA GLU A 364 11.26 27.71 10.11
C GLU A 364 12.49 28.03 9.25
N VAL A 365 12.62 27.41 8.08
CA VAL A 365 13.74 27.66 7.14
C VAL A 365 13.56 28.99 6.42
N LEU A 366 12.34 29.32 6.00
CA LEU A 366 12.06 30.57 5.29
C LEU A 366 12.25 31.80 6.19
N GLY A 367 11.84 31.72 7.46
CA GLY A 367 11.94 32.85 8.39
C GLY A 367 11.40 34.14 7.79
N ASN A 368 12.26 35.17 7.70
CA ASN A 368 11.89 36.49 7.15
C ASN A 368 11.70 36.50 5.61
N GLN A 369 12.03 35.40 4.90
CA GLN A 369 11.87 35.30 3.44
C GLN A 369 10.49 34.80 3.01
N LEU A 370 9.56 34.60 3.95
CA LEU A 370 8.21 34.09 3.68
C LEU A 370 7.44 34.92 2.65
N SER A 371 7.65 36.23 2.61
CA SER A 371 6.98 37.13 1.65
C SER A 371 7.49 37.00 0.20
N LYS A 372 8.60 36.28 -0.01
CA LYS A 372 9.28 36.19 -1.32
C LYS A 372 9.02 34.88 -2.07
N ILE A 373 8.47 33.87 -1.40
CA ILE A 373 8.25 32.53 -1.95
C ILE A 373 6.86 32.06 -1.56
N ARG A 374 6.03 31.74 -2.56
CA ARG A 374 4.72 31.14 -2.33
C ARG A 374 4.91 29.67 -1.97
N VAL A 375 4.29 29.21 -0.89
CA VAL A 375 4.34 27.81 -0.45
C VAL A 375 2.96 27.21 -0.59
N GLN A 376 2.89 26.03 -1.20
CA GLN A 376 1.66 25.24 -1.26
C GLN A 376 1.97 23.77 -0.96
N ILE A 377 1.27 23.22 0.03
CA ILE A 377 1.42 21.83 0.46
C ILE A 377 0.09 21.11 0.28
N PHE A 378 0.09 20.06 -0.53
CA PHE A 378 -1.07 19.21 -0.76
C PHE A 378 -0.99 17.99 0.16
N GLY A 379 -2.00 17.77 0.99
CA GLY A 379 -2.19 16.52 1.73
C GLY A 379 -3.35 15.75 1.12
N THR A 380 -3.12 14.50 0.72
CA THR A 380 -4.21 13.68 0.18
C THR A 380 -4.31 12.31 0.83
N ASP A 381 -5.53 11.78 0.92
CA ASP A 381 -5.82 10.49 1.53
C ASP A 381 -7.10 9.88 0.93
N LEU A 382 -7.32 8.58 1.16
CA LEU A 382 -8.51 7.86 0.71
C LEU A 382 -9.72 8.10 1.63
N SER A 383 -9.49 8.27 2.93
CA SER A 383 -10.57 8.43 3.91
C SER A 383 -10.98 9.91 4.06
N GLU A 384 -12.27 10.20 3.88
CA GLU A 384 -12.78 11.57 4.05
C GLU A 384 -12.72 12.00 5.53
N SER A 385 -12.95 11.07 6.47
CA SER A 385 -13.00 11.38 7.90
C SER A 385 -11.64 11.90 8.42
N VAL A 386 -10.53 11.31 7.97
CA VAL A 386 -9.19 11.78 8.34
C VAL A 386 -8.82 13.10 7.64
N ILE A 387 -9.32 13.31 6.41
CA ILE A 387 -9.15 14.57 5.69
C ILE A 387 -9.92 15.71 6.38
N GLU A 388 -11.13 15.48 6.86
CA GLU A 388 -11.89 16.44 7.65
C GLU A 388 -11.17 16.81 8.95
N HIS A 389 -10.62 15.80 9.64
CA HIS A 389 -9.79 16.03 10.82
C HIS A 389 -8.56 16.91 10.49
N ALA A 390 -7.84 16.57 9.41
CA ALA A 390 -6.68 17.31 8.96
C ALA A 390 -7.03 18.77 8.61
N ARG A 391 -8.17 19.02 7.95
CA ARG A 391 -8.69 20.37 7.64
C ARG A 391 -8.99 21.16 8.91
N ALA A 392 -9.60 20.54 9.92
CA ALA A 392 -9.88 21.19 11.20
C ALA A 392 -8.58 21.56 11.94
N GLY A 393 -7.57 20.70 11.84
CA GLY A 393 -6.24 20.88 12.42
C GLY A 393 -6.29 20.98 13.94
N ILE A 394 -7.17 20.22 14.58
CA ILE A 394 -7.37 20.19 16.05
C ILE A 394 -6.87 18.85 16.57
N TYR A 395 -5.85 18.89 17.42
CA TYR A 395 -5.18 17.72 17.95
C TYR A 395 -5.25 17.68 19.49
N PRO A 396 -5.30 16.49 20.12
CA PRO A 396 -5.28 16.36 21.58
C PRO A 396 -4.00 16.91 22.20
N SER A 397 -4.02 17.25 23.49
CA SER A 397 -2.81 17.65 24.24
C SER A 397 -1.68 16.60 24.24
N ALA A 398 -1.96 15.35 23.87
CA ALA A 398 -0.95 14.30 23.72
C ALA A 398 0.20 14.66 22.75
N ILE A 399 -0.01 15.59 21.81
CA ILE A 399 1.03 16.02 20.86
C ILE A 399 2.21 16.73 21.54
N GLU A 400 2.08 17.13 22.81
CA GLU A 400 3.18 17.73 23.59
C GLU A 400 4.40 16.80 23.72
N LYS A 401 4.21 15.49 23.53
CA LYS A 401 5.29 14.49 23.43
C LYS A 401 6.12 14.61 22.17
N ASP A 402 5.46 14.85 21.04
CA ASP A 402 6.06 14.85 19.71
C ASP A 402 6.51 16.25 19.27
N VAL A 403 5.91 17.30 19.82
CA VAL A 403 6.14 18.69 19.42
C VAL A 403 6.82 19.47 20.54
N PRO A 404 8.06 19.98 20.33
CA PRO A 404 8.73 20.83 21.30
C PRO A 404 7.92 22.08 21.68
N ARG A 405 7.99 22.49 22.95
CA ARG A 405 7.27 23.67 23.50
C ARG A 405 7.44 24.94 22.66
N ALA A 406 8.65 25.19 22.14
CA ALA A 406 8.92 26.34 21.29
C ALA A 406 8.07 26.34 20.00
N ARG A 407 7.79 25.18 19.41
CA ARG A 407 6.90 25.04 18.25
C ARG A 407 5.44 25.14 18.63
N LEU A 408 5.04 24.54 19.75
CA LEU A 408 3.66 24.66 20.27
C LEU A 408 3.28 26.12 20.48
N ASN A 409 4.13 26.89 21.17
CA ASN A 409 3.85 28.30 21.46
C ASN A 409 3.79 29.18 20.20
N ARG A 410 4.49 28.79 19.11
CA ARG A 410 4.61 29.59 17.89
C ARG A 410 3.60 29.20 16.80
N PHE A 411 3.30 27.92 16.66
CA PHE A 411 2.55 27.37 15.52
C PHE A 411 1.21 26.73 15.90
N PHE A 412 0.84 26.76 17.19
CA PHE A 412 -0.42 26.22 17.68
C PHE A 412 -1.12 27.23 18.60
N ILE A 413 -2.44 27.08 18.69
CA ILE A 413 -3.31 27.81 19.61
C ILE A 413 -3.87 26.77 20.58
N LYS A 414 -3.60 26.93 21.88
CA LYS A 414 -4.15 26.04 22.92
C LYS A 414 -5.63 26.38 23.15
N ARG A 415 -6.51 25.38 23.10
CA ARG A 415 -7.97 25.49 23.34
C ARG A 415 -8.44 24.32 24.19
N ASP A 416 -8.97 24.56 25.39
CA ASP A 416 -9.71 23.59 26.23
C ASP A 416 -9.17 22.14 26.19
N GLY A 417 -7.87 21.94 26.47
CA GLY A 417 -7.24 20.61 26.48
C GLY A 417 -6.90 20.03 25.09
N SER A 418 -6.87 20.87 24.06
CA SER A 418 -6.46 20.56 22.69
C SER A 418 -5.56 21.66 22.12
N TYR A 419 -4.88 21.35 21.02
CA TYR A 419 -4.09 22.30 20.24
C TYR A 419 -4.67 22.40 18.85
N GLN A 420 -4.90 23.61 18.40
CA GLN A 420 -5.28 23.89 17.03
C GLN A 420 -4.10 24.48 16.26
N ILE A 421 -3.81 23.97 15.06
CA ILE A 421 -2.76 24.52 14.19
C ILE A 421 -3.06 26.00 13.90
N HIS A 422 -2.06 26.85 14.07
CA HIS A 422 -2.18 28.28 13.81
C HIS A 422 -2.50 28.55 12.34
N ARG A 423 -3.31 29.58 12.07
CA ARG A 423 -3.80 29.91 10.73
C ARG A 423 -2.67 30.07 9.70
N SER A 424 -1.56 30.69 10.08
CA SER A 424 -0.39 30.88 9.19
C SER A 424 0.20 29.58 8.64
N VAL A 425 0.00 28.46 9.33
CA VAL A 425 0.44 27.13 8.86
C VAL A 425 -0.66 26.47 8.04
N ARG A 426 -1.93 26.63 8.43
CA ARG A 426 -3.06 26.05 7.69
C ARG A 426 -3.27 26.67 6.32
N ASP A 427 -3.07 27.98 6.18
CA ASP A 427 -3.36 28.73 4.95
C ASP A 427 -2.44 28.31 3.77
N ILE A 428 -1.31 27.64 4.04
CA ILE A 428 -0.42 27.08 3.00
C ILE A 428 -0.67 25.58 2.72
N CYS A 429 -1.60 24.95 3.43
CA CYS A 429 -1.94 23.54 3.30
C CYS A 429 -3.31 23.37 2.60
N THR A 430 -3.42 22.41 1.70
CA THR A 430 -4.67 22.05 1.02
C THR A 430 -4.89 20.55 1.16
N PHE A 431 -6.05 20.15 1.67
CA PHE A 431 -6.40 18.75 1.90
C PHE A 431 -7.52 18.28 0.97
N ALA A 432 -7.32 17.14 0.31
CA ALA A 432 -8.29 16.57 -0.62
C ALA A 432 -8.31 15.03 -0.57
N ARG A 433 -9.47 14.43 -0.83
CA ARG A 433 -9.58 12.99 -1.03
C ARG A 433 -8.96 12.63 -2.38
N GLN A 434 -8.07 11.64 -2.38
CA GLN A 434 -7.42 11.15 -3.60
C GLN A 434 -6.96 9.70 -3.44
N ASN A 435 -7.20 8.90 -4.46
CA ASN A 435 -6.62 7.58 -4.62
C ASN A 435 -5.36 7.64 -5.47
N ILE A 436 -4.19 7.52 -4.85
CA ILE A 436 -2.88 7.57 -5.55
C ILE A 436 -2.69 6.49 -6.62
N THR A 437 -3.51 5.43 -6.60
CA THR A 437 -3.39 4.31 -7.53
C THR A 437 -4.24 4.48 -8.80
N ALA A 438 -5.17 5.43 -8.78
CA ALA A 438 -6.19 5.60 -9.83
C ALA A 438 -6.33 7.05 -10.29
N ASP A 439 -6.21 8.02 -9.38
CA ASP A 439 -6.38 9.44 -9.66
C ASP A 439 -5.10 10.05 -10.24
N PRO A 440 -5.20 11.06 -11.12
CA PRO A 440 -4.03 11.73 -11.67
C PRO A 440 -3.24 12.48 -10.58
N PRO A 441 -1.89 12.49 -10.65
CA PRO A 441 -1.06 13.19 -9.69
C PRO A 441 -1.08 14.72 -9.91
N PHE A 442 -0.70 15.48 -8.88
CA PHE A 442 -0.35 16.89 -9.06
C PHE A 442 0.93 16.99 -9.90
N SER A 443 1.02 17.98 -10.79
CA SER A 443 2.23 18.22 -11.59
C SER A 443 3.09 19.34 -11.01
N ARG A 444 4.37 19.40 -11.41
CA ARG A 444 5.32 20.46 -11.06
C ARG A 444 5.56 20.61 -9.55
N LEU A 445 5.79 19.49 -8.88
CA LEU A 445 6.12 19.42 -7.45
C LEU A 445 7.63 19.49 -7.22
N ASP A 446 8.05 20.07 -6.12
CA ASP A 446 9.45 20.13 -5.71
C ASP A 446 9.80 19.06 -4.66
N LEU A 447 8.79 18.59 -3.91
CA LEU A 447 8.93 17.59 -2.87
C LEU A 447 7.70 16.69 -2.82
N ILE A 448 7.91 15.38 -2.79
CA ILE A 448 6.87 14.39 -2.45
C ILE A 448 7.30 13.66 -1.18
N SER A 449 6.42 13.56 -0.19
CA SER A 449 6.59 12.73 1.01
C SER A 449 5.56 11.61 0.99
N CYS A 450 5.94 10.43 0.51
CA CYS A 450 5.09 9.25 0.46
C CYS A 450 5.62 8.21 1.44
N ARG A 451 5.29 8.37 2.73
CA ARG A 451 5.91 7.61 3.81
C ARG A 451 4.92 6.69 4.50
N ASN A 452 5.31 5.43 4.68
CA ASN A 452 4.50 4.40 5.33
C ASN A 452 3.16 4.14 4.62
N VAL A 453 3.15 4.27 3.29
CA VAL A 453 1.98 4.02 2.42
C VAL A 453 2.26 2.85 1.48
N LEU A 454 3.42 2.87 0.82
CA LEU A 454 3.82 1.84 -0.16
C LEU A 454 3.98 0.47 0.50
N ILE A 455 4.28 0.41 1.80
CA ILE A 455 4.34 -0.84 2.56
C ILE A 455 3.07 -1.71 2.46
N TYR A 456 1.90 -1.10 2.18
CA TYR A 456 0.62 -1.79 2.07
C TYR A 456 0.25 -2.20 0.64
N LEU A 457 0.99 -1.73 -0.35
CA LEU A 457 0.70 -1.92 -1.77
C LEU A 457 1.50 -3.12 -2.31
N SER A 458 0.92 -3.84 -3.28
CA SER A 458 1.62 -4.89 -4.00
C SER A 458 2.66 -4.30 -4.98
N PRO A 459 3.61 -5.11 -5.48
CA PRO A 459 4.55 -4.67 -6.51
C PRO A 459 3.84 -4.06 -7.73
N GLU A 460 2.70 -4.59 -8.15
CA GLU A 460 1.91 -4.09 -9.29
C GLU A 460 1.43 -2.65 -9.07
N LEU A 461 1.00 -2.32 -7.84
CA LEU A 461 0.61 -0.96 -7.50
C LEU A 461 1.82 -0.03 -7.35
N HIS A 462 2.98 -0.54 -6.93
CA HIS A 462 4.23 0.23 -6.97
C HIS A 462 4.58 0.63 -8.41
N LYS A 463 4.36 -0.27 -9.38
CA LYS A 463 4.57 0.01 -10.82
C LYS A 463 3.70 1.14 -11.35
N ARG A 464 2.59 1.46 -10.69
CA ARG A 464 1.73 2.61 -11.03
C ARG A 464 2.14 3.88 -10.29
N CYS A 465 2.41 3.78 -8.99
CA CYS A 465 2.66 4.95 -8.15
C CYS A 465 4.01 5.62 -8.44
N LEU A 466 5.09 4.84 -8.58
CA LEU A 466 6.45 5.40 -8.71
C LEU A 466 6.64 6.21 -10.01
N PRO A 467 6.19 5.74 -11.19
CA PRO A 467 6.22 6.57 -12.40
C PRO A 467 5.38 7.85 -12.29
N GLN A 468 4.23 7.80 -11.61
CA GLN A 468 3.43 8.99 -11.35
C GLN A 468 4.17 10.01 -10.47
N PHE A 469 4.86 9.56 -9.43
CA PHE A 469 5.71 10.44 -8.61
C PHE A 469 6.85 11.05 -9.42
N HIS A 470 7.48 10.27 -10.31
CA HIS A 470 8.54 10.77 -11.20
C HIS A 470 7.99 11.85 -12.13
N TYR A 471 6.84 11.61 -12.75
CA TYR A 471 6.16 12.57 -13.62
C TYR A 471 5.78 13.86 -12.87
N ALA A 472 5.28 13.72 -11.64
CA ALA A 472 4.83 14.82 -10.80
C ALA A 472 5.96 15.75 -10.37
N LEU A 473 7.17 15.21 -10.14
CA LEU A 473 8.33 15.96 -9.66
C LEU A 473 9.01 16.78 -10.76
N ASN A 474 9.40 18.01 -10.41
CA ASN A 474 10.32 18.83 -11.19
C ASN A 474 11.72 18.19 -11.21
N PRO A 475 12.56 18.50 -12.22
CA PRO A 475 13.97 18.14 -12.17
C PRO A 475 14.62 18.66 -10.88
N ASN A 476 15.45 17.82 -10.23
CA ASN A 476 16.04 18.08 -8.91
C ASN A 476 15.04 18.14 -7.73
N GLY A 477 13.79 17.75 -7.95
CA GLY A 477 12.81 17.54 -6.89
C GLY A 477 13.14 16.28 -6.08
N TYR A 478 12.69 16.25 -4.82
CA TYR A 478 12.95 15.15 -3.91
C TYR A 478 11.72 14.27 -3.68
N LEU A 479 11.93 12.96 -3.60
CA LEU A 479 10.99 11.97 -3.10
C LEU A 479 11.48 11.45 -1.75
N ILE A 480 10.63 11.49 -0.73
CA ILE A 480 10.90 10.93 0.59
C ILE A 480 10.01 9.70 0.78
N LEU A 481 10.62 8.58 1.15
CA LEU A 481 9.93 7.35 1.51
C LEU A 481 10.13 7.02 3.00
N GLY A 482 9.33 6.09 3.52
CA GLY A 482 9.49 5.53 4.86
C GLY A 482 10.70 4.61 4.98
N PRO A 483 11.18 4.31 6.21
CA PRO A 483 12.40 3.51 6.42
C PRO A 483 12.34 2.09 5.82
N ALA A 484 11.14 1.48 5.83
CA ALA A 484 10.87 0.15 5.29
C ALA A 484 10.48 0.15 3.81
N GLU A 485 10.57 1.31 3.14
CA GLU A 485 10.16 1.50 1.75
C GLU A 485 11.39 1.75 0.86
N SER A 486 11.23 1.44 -0.42
CA SER A 486 12.25 1.64 -1.44
C SER A 486 11.57 1.89 -2.79
N VAL A 487 12.30 2.52 -3.70
CA VAL A 487 11.89 2.64 -5.11
C VAL A 487 12.02 1.31 -5.87
N GLY A 488 12.66 0.29 -5.28
CA GLY A 488 12.77 -1.05 -5.87
C GLY A 488 13.43 -1.03 -7.25
N MET A 489 12.78 -1.63 -8.25
CA MET A 489 13.22 -1.72 -9.65
C MET A 489 13.18 -0.38 -10.42
N TYR A 490 12.96 0.74 -9.74
CA TYR A 490 12.87 2.10 -10.31
C TYR A 490 14.04 3.00 -9.87
N ASP A 491 15.18 2.41 -9.54
CA ASP A 491 16.43 3.12 -9.23
C ASP A 491 16.91 4.00 -10.41
N GLU A 492 16.63 3.60 -11.64
CA GLU A 492 16.91 4.41 -12.84
C GLU A 492 16.15 5.75 -12.87
N LEU A 493 14.97 5.82 -12.24
CA LEU A 493 14.14 7.03 -12.17
C LEU A 493 14.53 7.92 -10.98
N PHE A 494 15.09 7.32 -9.94
CA PHE A 494 15.29 7.95 -8.64
C PHE A 494 16.66 7.61 -8.06
N LYS A 495 17.52 8.62 -7.96
CA LYS A 495 18.83 8.47 -7.30
C LYS A 495 18.72 8.69 -5.80
N LEU A 496 19.19 7.73 -5.01
CA LEU A 496 19.25 7.84 -3.55
C LEU A 496 20.30 8.89 -3.13
N VAL A 497 19.88 9.92 -2.40
CA VAL A 497 20.73 11.01 -1.90
C VAL A 497 20.90 11.00 -0.38
N ASP A 498 20.03 10.28 0.33
CA ASP A 498 20.15 10.03 1.77
C ASP A 498 19.65 8.63 2.12
N LYS A 499 20.58 7.70 2.32
CA LYS A 499 20.25 6.31 2.69
C LYS A 499 19.55 6.23 4.05
N LYS A 500 19.96 7.07 5.02
CA LYS A 500 19.42 7.03 6.38
C LYS A 500 17.98 7.48 6.45
N ASN A 501 17.63 8.51 5.68
CA ASN A 501 16.30 9.12 5.68
C ASN A 501 15.46 8.75 4.44
N LYS A 502 15.95 7.83 3.58
CA LYS A 502 15.29 7.38 2.34
C LYS A 502 14.82 8.53 1.45
N ILE A 503 15.74 9.47 1.21
CA ILE A 503 15.50 10.62 0.32
C ILE A 503 16.13 10.33 -1.03
N TYR A 504 15.35 10.50 -2.07
CA TYR A 504 15.71 10.30 -3.46
C TYR A 504 15.56 11.60 -4.24
N THR A 505 16.36 11.80 -5.28
CA THR A 505 16.20 12.89 -6.25
C THR A 505 15.73 12.32 -7.59
N LYS A 506 14.89 13.08 -8.30
CA LYS A 506 14.50 12.74 -9.67
C LYS A 506 15.73 12.74 -10.60
N GLU A 507 15.92 11.66 -11.35
CA GLU A 507 16.88 11.59 -12.45
C GLU A 507 16.27 12.09 -13.76
N ALA A 508 17.09 12.75 -14.59
CA ALA A 508 16.65 13.46 -15.80
C ALA A 508 16.39 12.54 -17.01
N LYS A 509 16.56 11.22 -16.86
CA LYS A 509 16.21 10.27 -17.91
C LYS A 509 14.70 10.35 -18.19
N THR A 510 14.34 10.39 -19.48
CA THR A 510 12.96 10.22 -19.91
C THR A 510 12.52 8.83 -19.47
N GLY A 511 11.78 8.76 -18.36
CA GLY A 511 11.08 7.52 -17.99
C GLY A 511 10.15 7.07 -19.12
N PRO A 512 9.71 5.80 -19.12
CA PRO A 512 8.73 5.31 -20.09
C PRO A 512 7.55 6.28 -20.19
N ARG A 513 7.20 6.66 -21.42
CA ARG A 513 6.11 7.62 -21.71
C ARG A 513 4.84 7.22 -20.97
N ALA A 514 4.14 8.22 -20.44
CA ALA A 514 2.82 8.12 -19.83
C ALA A 514 1.74 7.68 -20.83
N ALA A 515 1.80 6.43 -21.30
CA ALA A 515 0.86 5.87 -22.27
C ALA A 515 -0.26 5.02 -21.65
N ASP A 516 -0.21 4.73 -20.34
CA ASP A 516 -1.28 4.00 -19.62
C ASP A 516 -1.95 4.86 -18.54
N LEU A 517 -2.08 6.18 -18.77
CA LEU A 517 -3.06 6.96 -18.03
C LEU A 517 -4.45 6.54 -18.55
N ILE A 518 -5.07 5.58 -17.85
CA ILE A 518 -6.47 5.20 -18.06
C ILE A 518 -7.30 6.49 -18.08
N ALA A 519 -7.96 6.77 -19.21
CA ALA A 519 -8.93 7.84 -19.29
C ALA A 519 -10.03 7.57 -18.25
N PRO A 520 -10.32 8.49 -17.32
CA PRO A 520 -11.41 8.29 -16.38
C PRO A 520 -12.73 8.23 -17.16
N ARG A 521 -13.43 7.10 -17.06
CA ARG A 521 -14.87 7.05 -17.32
C ARG A 521 -15.54 7.99 -16.33
N GLY A 522 -16.05 9.11 -16.83
CA GLY A 522 -17.09 9.94 -16.21
C GLY A 522 -16.79 10.43 -14.79
N LEU A 523 -16.10 11.56 -14.68
CA LEU A 523 -16.21 12.41 -13.49
C LEU A 523 -17.36 13.39 -13.72
N GLU A 524 -18.49 13.14 -13.06
CA GLU A 524 -19.40 14.20 -12.65
C GLU A 524 -18.66 15.11 -11.67
N LEU A 525 -18.09 16.19 -12.19
CA LEU A 525 -17.73 17.36 -11.39
C LEU A 525 -19.02 17.96 -10.84
N SER A 526 -19.43 17.48 -9.66
CA SER A 526 -20.43 18.13 -8.83
C SER A 526 -20.03 19.59 -8.67
N ARG A 527 -20.96 20.46 -9.03
CA ARG A 527 -20.85 21.92 -9.08
C ARG A 527 -20.23 22.46 -7.79
N PHE A 528 -19.05 23.07 -7.90
CA PHE A 528 -18.48 23.90 -6.86
C PHE A 528 -19.41 25.08 -6.59
N GLY A 529 -20.04 25.10 -5.41
CA GLY A 529 -20.68 26.28 -4.85
C GLY A 529 -19.63 27.36 -4.58
N THR A 530 -19.85 28.52 -5.18
CA THR A 530 -19.02 29.73 -5.17
C THR A 530 -18.99 30.42 -3.81
N THR A 531 -17.82 30.94 -3.39
CA THR A 531 -17.55 32.39 -3.26
C THR A 531 -16.07 32.65 -2.93
N ALA A 532 -15.33 33.20 -3.89
CA ALA A 532 -14.33 34.25 -3.69
C ALA A 532 -13.89 34.77 -5.08
N ARG A 533 -14.23 36.03 -5.37
CA ARG A 533 -13.81 36.77 -6.57
C ARG A 533 -12.36 37.25 -6.47
N SER A 534 -11.81 37.50 -7.66
CA SER A 534 -10.53 38.14 -8.03
C SER A 534 -9.37 37.17 -8.20
N GLY A 535 -8.72 37.05 -9.35
CA GLY A 535 -8.79 37.77 -10.61
C GLY A 535 -7.40 37.75 -11.24
N ASN A 536 -7.24 37.13 -12.42
CA ASN A 536 -6.37 37.55 -13.53
C ASN A 536 -6.24 36.46 -14.60
N GLY A 537 -6.90 36.71 -15.74
CA GLY A 537 -6.39 36.44 -17.10
C GLY A 537 -6.06 35.02 -17.51
N ILE A 538 -7.07 34.21 -17.83
CA ILE A 538 -6.93 33.12 -18.81
C ILE A 538 -7.57 33.61 -20.11
N THR A 539 -6.80 33.63 -21.19
CA THR A 539 -7.25 34.00 -22.55
C THR A 539 -8.29 32.99 -23.04
N PHE A 540 -9.55 33.28 -22.73
CA PHE A 540 -10.74 32.45 -22.97
C PHE A 540 -10.89 31.97 -24.44
N ASN A 541 -10.33 32.70 -25.40
CA ASN A 541 -10.49 32.39 -26.83
C ASN A 541 -9.61 31.22 -27.33
N ALA A 542 -8.41 31.03 -26.79
CA ALA A 542 -7.49 30.00 -27.31
C ALA A 542 -7.90 28.57 -26.91
N ASP A 543 -8.50 28.43 -25.73
CA ASP A 543 -8.95 27.13 -25.22
C ASP A 543 -10.31 26.71 -25.82
N ILE A 544 -11.19 27.66 -26.14
CA ILE A 544 -12.43 27.40 -26.88
C ILE A 544 -12.13 26.91 -28.29
N LEU A 545 -11.20 27.57 -29.01
CA LEU A 545 -10.76 27.12 -30.34
C LEU A 545 -10.19 25.69 -30.29
N LYS A 546 -9.33 25.38 -29.31
CA LYS A 546 -8.78 24.02 -29.14
C LYS A 546 -9.84 22.98 -28.80
N MET A 547 -10.87 23.33 -28.03
CA MET A 547 -11.99 22.44 -27.72
C MET A 547 -12.92 22.25 -28.92
N ALA A 548 -13.21 23.32 -29.66
CA ALA A 548 -13.98 23.27 -30.90
C ALA A 548 -13.26 22.44 -31.96
N ASP A 549 -11.96 22.66 -32.18
CA ASP A 549 -11.12 21.86 -33.07
C ASP A 549 -11.09 20.39 -32.65
N ARG A 550 -11.02 20.10 -31.35
CA ARG A 550 -11.06 18.72 -30.83
C ARG A 550 -12.41 18.04 -31.12
N ILE A 551 -13.53 18.76 -31.01
CA ILE A 551 -14.88 18.25 -31.28
C ILE A 551 -15.11 18.06 -32.79
N VAL A 552 -14.66 19.00 -33.62
CA VAL A 552 -14.73 18.90 -35.08
C VAL A 552 -13.84 17.76 -35.59
N LEU A 553 -12.61 17.63 -35.09
CA LEU A 553 -11.71 16.53 -35.44
C LEU A 553 -12.21 15.17 -34.93
N SER A 554 -12.97 15.09 -33.84
CA SER A 554 -13.55 13.80 -33.42
C SER A 554 -14.77 13.40 -34.25
N THR A 555 -15.46 14.36 -34.87
CA THR A 555 -16.74 14.12 -35.57
C THR A 555 -16.58 14.02 -37.09
N TYR A 556 -15.59 14.71 -37.68
CA TYR A 556 -15.42 14.83 -39.13
C TYR A 556 -13.99 14.51 -39.63
N ALA A 557 -13.05 14.09 -38.77
CA ALA A 557 -11.72 13.73 -39.27
C ALA A 557 -11.75 12.37 -40.00
N PRO A 558 -11.08 12.26 -41.15
CA PRO A 558 -10.93 10.99 -41.84
C PRO A 558 -10.11 10.01 -40.97
N ALA A 559 -10.30 8.72 -41.22
CA ALA A 559 -9.54 7.67 -40.55
C ALA A 559 -8.05 7.83 -40.90
N ALA A 560 -7.21 8.07 -39.90
CA ALA A 560 -5.80 8.32 -40.12
C ALA A 560 -4.93 7.81 -38.95
N VAL A 561 -3.67 7.56 -39.24
CA VAL A 561 -2.69 7.00 -38.30
C VAL A 561 -1.36 7.70 -38.47
N VAL A 562 -0.77 8.15 -37.36
CA VAL A 562 0.58 8.71 -37.34
C VAL A 562 1.56 7.60 -37.01
N ILE A 563 2.57 7.42 -37.88
CA ILE A 563 3.63 6.43 -37.72
C ILE A 563 5.01 7.07 -37.75
N ASP A 564 5.98 6.38 -37.15
CA ASP A 564 7.39 6.64 -37.37
C ASP A 564 7.95 5.85 -38.58
N HIS A 565 9.24 6.03 -38.85
CA HIS A 565 10.00 5.31 -39.87
C HIS A 565 10.00 3.77 -39.72
N ASN A 566 9.67 3.23 -38.55
CA ASN A 566 9.65 1.79 -38.25
C ASN A 566 8.23 1.21 -38.28
N PHE A 567 7.27 1.92 -38.88
CA PHE A 567 5.85 1.55 -38.95
C PHE A 567 5.15 1.52 -37.58
N LEU A 568 5.75 2.06 -36.52
CA LEU A 568 5.16 2.06 -35.19
C LEU A 568 4.12 3.17 -35.08
N VAL A 569 2.89 2.79 -34.76
CA VAL A 569 1.77 3.71 -34.57
C VAL A 569 1.99 4.52 -33.29
N GLN A 570 2.10 5.83 -33.45
CA GLN A 570 2.14 6.78 -32.33
C GLN A 570 0.75 7.28 -31.96
N GLN A 571 -0.15 7.38 -32.94
CA GLN A 571 -1.48 7.94 -32.72
C GLN A 571 -2.48 7.48 -33.77
N PHE A 572 -3.67 7.07 -33.33
CA PHE A 572 -4.84 6.86 -34.18
C PHE A 572 -5.69 8.14 -34.22
N ARG A 573 -6.32 8.41 -35.37
CA ARG A 573 -7.20 9.56 -35.64
C ARG A 573 -8.44 9.06 -36.39
N GLY A 574 -9.62 9.53 -36.01
CA GLY A 574 -10.88 9.07 -36.62
C GLY A 574 -11.20 7.59 -36.35
N HIS A 575 -12.15 7.03 -37.10
CA HIS A 575 -12.60 5.64 -36.98
C HIS A 575 -11.79 4.71 -37.89
N THR A 576 -10.82 3.98 -37.34
CA THR A 576 -9.91 3.11 -38.11
C THR A 576 -10.35 1.64 -38.21
N ASP A 577 -11.48 1.26 -37.60
CA ASP A 577 -11.95 -0.12 -37.47
C ASP A 577 -12.20 -0.85 -38.81
N LEU A 578 -12.51 -0.08 -39.86
CA LEU A 578 -12.69 -0.61 -41.22
C LEU A 578 -11.36 -1.15 -41.77
N PHE A 579 -10.23 -0.53 -41.42
CA PHE A 579 -8.92 -0.76 -42.05
C PHE A 579 -7.99 -1.60 -41.18
N LEU A 580 -8.14 -1.49 -39.86
CA LEU A 580 -7.26 -2.11 -38.86
C LEU A 580 -8.02 -3.11 -38.00
N GLU A 581 -7.36 -4.21 -37.63
CA GLU A 581 -7.87 -5.21 -36.71
C GLU A 581 -6.79 -5.74 -35.76
N HIS A 582 -7.22 -6.19 -34.58
CA HIS A 582 -6.31 -6.83 -33.63
C HIS A 582 -6.17 -8.31 -33.97
N THR A 583 -5.00 -8.69 -34.47
CA THR A 583 -4.63 -10.09 -34.71
C THR A 583 -4.41 -10.81 -33.37
N PRO A 584 -4.88 -12.07 -33.19
CA PRO A 584 -4.57 -12.86 -32.00
C PRO A 584 -3.05 -13.04 -31.83
N GLY A 585 -2.51 -12.69 -30.67
CA GLY A 585 -1.07 -12.74 -30.41
C GLY A 585 -0.59 -11.68 -29.39
N PRO A 586 0.74 -11.53 -29.19
CA PRO A 586 1.29 -10.46 -28.36
C PRO A 586 0.88 -9.08 -28.91
N ALA A 587 0.54 -8.17 -28.00
CA ALA A 587 0.08 -6.83 -28.37
C ALA A 587 1.16 -6.07 -29.15
N THR A 588 0.79 -5.56 -30.34
CA THR A 588 1.69 -4.82 -31.23
C THR A 588 1.07 -3.49 -31.65
N LEU A 589 1.90 -2.46 -31.75
CA LEU A 589 1.54 -1.16 -32.34
C LEU A 589 2.13 -1.00 -33.74
N ASN A 590 2.59 -2.07 -34.37
CA ASN A 590 3.07 -2.02 -35.75
C ASN A 590 1.89 -1.92 -36.72
N LEU A 591 1.84 -0.85 -37.52
CA LEU A 591 0.72 -0.58 -38.43
C LEU A 591 0.52 -1.70 -39.46
N ILE A 592 1.59 -2.36 -39.90
CA ILE A 592 1.51 -3.45 -40.87
C ILE A 592 0.88 -4.71 -40.25
N GLN A 593 1.15 -4.96 -38.97
CA GLN A 593 0.58 -6.10 -38.23
C GLN A 593 -0.87 -5.85 -37.77
N LEU A 594 -1.25 -4.58 -37.62
CA LEU A 594 -2.61 -4.15 -37.32
C LEU A 594 -3.50 -4.00 -38.57
N ALA A 595 -2.93 -3.95 -39.77
CA ALA A 595 -3.70 -3.81 -40.99
C ALA A 595 -4.36 -5.14 -41.39
N ARG A 596 -5.60 -5.08 -41.88
CA ARG A 596 -6.27 -6.27 -42.43
C ARG A 596 -5.43 -6.92 -43.53
N PRO A 597 -5.36 -8.26 -43.63
CA PRO A 597 -4.43 -8.97 -44.52
C PRO A 597 -4.44 -8.49 -45.97
N ASN A 598 -5.63 -8.21 -46.53
CA ASN A 598 -5.79 -7.78 -47.93
C ASN A 598 -5.27 -6.36 -48.20
N LEU A 599 -5.06 -5.54 -47.15
CA LEU A 599 -4.61 -4.16 -47.23
C LEU A 599 -3.09 -4.02 -47.08
N VAL A 600 -2.44 -5.03 -46.51
CA VAL A 600 -1.01 -5.02 -46.16
C VAL A 600 -0.09 -4.70 -47.35
N PRO A 601 -0.25 -5.29 -48.56
CA PRO A 601 0.66 -5.04 -49.68
C PRO A 601 0.63 -3.59 -50.16
N ASP A 602 -0.56 -3.01 -50.33
CA ASP A 602 -0.76 -1.64 -50.80
C ASP A 602 -0.31 -0.62 -49.74
N LEU A 603 -0.58 -0.90 -48.47
CA LEU A 603 -0.17 -0.07 -47.34
C LEU A 603 1.37 -0.05 -47.18
N ARG A 604 2.00 -1.23 -47.17
CA ARG A 604 3.46 -1.37 -47.02
C ARG A 604 4.21 -0.69 -48.15
N SER A 605 3.75 -0.85 -49.40
CA SER A 605 4.39 -0.24 -50.57
C SER A 605 4.27 1.29 -50.57
N THR A 606 3.12 1.82 -50.14
CA THR A 606 2.86 3.28 -50.11
C THR A 606 3.64 3.97 -49.00
N ILE A 607 3.73 3.37 -47.81
CA ILE A 607 4.55 3.89 -46.71
C ILE A 607 6.03 3.87 -47.08
N ARG A 608 6.55 2.75 -47.63
CA ARG A 608 7.96 2.66 -48.07
C ARG A 608 8.30 3.70 -49.14
N ARG A 609 7.39 3.97 -50.07
CA ARG A 609 7.55 5.00 -51.09
C ARG A 609 7.62 6.41 -50.47
N ALA A 610 6.77 6.71 -49.49
CA ALA A 610 6.82 7.97 -48.75
C ALA A 610 8.12 8.12 -47.93
N ILE A 611 8.56 7.07 -47.23
CA ILE A 611 9.82 7.06 -46.47
C ILE A 611 11.02 7.30 -47.39
N LYS A 612 11.09 6.60 -48.54
CA LYS A 612 12.21 6.72 -49.48
C LYS A 612 12.28 8.09 -50.16
N THR A 613 11.14 8.70 -50.44
CA THR A 613 11.09 9.94 -51.24
C THR A 613 10.90 11.21 -50.39
N ASP A 614 10.60 11.08 -49.10
CA ASP A 614 10.16 12.15 -48.19
C ASP A 614 9.08 13.05 -48.82
N LYS A 615 8.25 12.47 -49.69
CA LYS A 615 7.13 13.12 -50.40
C LYS A 615 5.83 12.35 -50.19
N PRO A 616 4.66 13.01 -50.31
CA PRO A 616 3.39 12.33 -50.22
C PRO A 616 3.27 11.19 -51.24
N ALA A 617 2.80 10.02 -50.79
CA ALA A 617 2.56 8.86 -51.63
C ALA A 617 1.10 8.43 -51.52
N ARG A 618 0.48 8.04 -52.65
CA ARG A 618 -0.91 7.58 -52.70
C ARG A 618 -1.00 6.19 -53.33
N ALA A 619 -1.94 5.37 -52.85
CA ALA A 619 -2.45 4.19 -53.52
C ALA A 619 -3.98 4.33 -53.65
N GLU A 620 -4.50 4.03 -54.84
CA GLU A 620 -5.92 4.16 -55.16
C GLU A 620 -6.53 2.78 -55.38
N ARG A 621 -7.79 2.60 -54.94
CA ARG A 621 -8.59 1.37 -55.11
C ARG A 621 -8.00 0.13 -54.43
N ALA A 622 -7.35 0.30 -53.29
CA ALA A 622 -6.97 -0.83 -52.44
C ALA A 622 -8.23 -1.52 -51.90
N LYS A 623 -8.23 -2.86 -51.85
CA LYS A 623 -9.44 -3.64 -51.52
C LYS A 623 -9.41 -4.11 -50.07
N VAL A 624 -10.46 -3.80 -49.33
CA VAL A 624 -10.67 -4.32 -47.97
C VAL A 624 -11.90 -5.20 -47.95
N THR A 625 -11.75 -6.45 -47.50
CA THR A 625 -12.87 -7.37 -47.33
C THR A 625 -13.30 -7.39 -45.87
N LEU A 626 -14.55 -7.02 -45.60
CA LEU A 626 -15.14 -7.06 -44.26
C LEU A 626 -16.49 -7.78 -44.31
N ARG A 627 -16.63 -8.87 -43.53
CA ARG A 627 -17.87 -9.66 -43.41
C ARG A 627 -18.46 -10.07 -44.78
N GLY A 628 -17.60 -10.42 -45.75
CA GLY A 628 -17.99 -10.83 -47.11
C GLY A 628 -18.30 -9.70 -48.09
N LYS A 629 -18.19 -8.42 -47.69
CA LYS A 629 -18.31 -7.25 -48.58
C LYS A 629 -16.92 -6.67 -48.89
N SER A 630 -16.68 -6.29 -50.14
CA SER A 630 -15.43 -5.68 -50.60
C SER A 630 -15.60 -4.16 -50.71
N TYR A 631 -14.73 -3.40 -50.06
CA TYR A 631 -14.68 -1.94 -50.09
C TYR A 631 -13.45 -1.51 -50.89
N GLU A 632 -13.60 -0.55 -51.80
CA GLU A 632 -12.46 0.14 -52.42
C GLU A 632 -12.09 1.34 -51.55
N ILE A 633 -10.79 1.46 -51.25
CA ILE A 633 -10.27 2.51 -50.38
C ILE A 633 -9.05 3.18 -51.01
N ASN A 634 -8.86 4.44 -50.67
CA ASN A 634 -7.65 5.19 -51.01
C ASN A 634 -6.76 5.31 -49.77
N ILE A 635 -5.46 5.09 -49.96
CA ILE A 635 -4.45 5.26 -48.92
C ILE A 635 -3.55 6.43 -49.33
N GLN A 636 -3.40 7.41 -48.46
CA GLN A 636 -2.48 8.52 -48.64
C GLN A 636 -1.50 8.61 -47.47
N VAL A 637 -0.21 8.69 -47.75
CA VAL A 637 0.84 8.83 -46.74
C VAL A 637 1.54 10.17 -46.94
N VAL A 638 1.48 11.04 -45.94
CA VAL A 638 2.03 12.40 -45.98
C VAL A 638 3.15 12.54 -44.95
N PRO A 639 4.40 12.79 -45.36
CA PRO A 639 5.49 13.07 -44.43
C PRO A 639 5.35 14.47 -43.83
N PHE A 640 5.71 14.62 -42.57
CA PHE A 640 5.77 15.91 -41.87
C PHE A 640 6.91 15.93 -40.84
N LYS A 641 7.42 17.13 -40.53
CA LYS A 641 8.48 17.34 -39.54
C LYS A 641 7.90 17.96 -38.29
N VAL A 642 8.32 17.45 -37.13
CA VAL A 642 7.98 18.01 -35.82
C VAL A 642 9.17 18.82 -35.31
N PRO A 643 8.98 20.07 -34.84
CA PRO A 643 10.07 20.88 -34.29
C PRO A 643 10.76 20.13 -33.12
N GLY A 644 12.06 19.91 -33.23
CA GLY A 644 12.87 19.20 -32.23
C GLY A 644 13.01 17.68 -32.43
N ALA A 645 12.53 17.12 -33.55
CA ALA A 645 12.78 15.72 -33.92
C ALA A 645 13.69 15.65 -35.16
N ASP A 646 14.73 14.80 -35.10
CA ASP A 646 15.70 14.61 -36.19
C ASP A 646 15.15 13.77 -37.35
N LYS A 647 14.02 13.06 -37.17
CA LYS A 647 13.42 12.16 -38.17
C LYS A 647 12.04 12.65 -38.62
N SER A 648 11.73 12.47 -39.91
CA SER A 648 10.39 12.72 -40.47
C SER A 648 9.36 11.73 -39.91
N TRP A 649 8.15 12.23 -39.66
CA TRP A 649 6.98 11.46 -39.26
C TRP A 649 6.03 11.29 -40.45
N PHE A 650 5.16 10.30 -40.43
CA PHE A 650 4.25 10.04 -41.55
C PHE A 650 2.80 9.94 -41.07
N LEU A 651 1.91 10.68 -41.73
CA LEU A 651 0.48 10.60 -41.54
C LEU A 651 -0.13 9.72 -42.64
N VAL A 652 -0.67 8.57 -42.27
CA VAL A 652 -1.40 7.67 -43.15
C VAL A 652 -2.89 8.00 -43.05
N ILE A 653 -3.55 8.28 -44.15
CA ILE A 653 -4.98 8.62 -44.24
C ILE A 653 -5.67 7.56 -45.09
N PHE A 654 -6.80 7.08 -44.61
CA PHE A 654 -7.69 6.13 -45.28
C PHE A 654 -8.98 6.84 -45.66
N ASP A 655 -9.37 6.72 -46.93
CA ASP A 655 -10.58 7.34 -47.47
C ASP A 655 -11.41 6.28 -48.20
N GLU A 656 -12.69 6.19 -47.85
CA GLU A 656 -13.62 5.24 -48.46
C GLU A 656 -14.16 5.85 -49.75
N THR A 657 -14.02 5.15 -50.89
CA THR A 657 -14.68 5.61 -52.10
C THR A 657 -16.16 5.22 -52.01
N ALA A 658 -17.05 6.21 -51.90
CA ALA A 658 -18.50 6.00 -51.97
C ALA A 658 -18.87 5.37 -53.33
N SER A 659 -18.96 4.04 -53.36
CA SER A 659 -19.41 3.30 -54.54
C SER A 659 -20.93 3.37 -54.61
N GLY A 660 -21.44 4.16 -55.55
CA GLY A 660 -22.87 4.30 -55.80
C GLY A 660 -23.50 2.97 -56.24
N ASN A 661 -24.60 2.62 -55.60
CA ASN A 661 -25.53 1.59 -56.06
C ASN A 661 -26.03 1.88 -57.48
N LYS A 662 -25.90 0.91 -58.41
CA LYS A 662 -27.00 0.46 -59.29
C LYS A 662 -26.72 -0.97 -59.81
N PRO A 663 -27.77 -1.77 -60.11
CA PRO A 663 -27.76 -3.24 -60.05
C PRO A 663 -27.54 -3.97 -61.40
N GLU A 664 -27.43 -5.29 -61.29
CA GLU A 664 -26.99 -6.32 -62.25
C GLU A 664 -27.59 -6.38 -63.68
N ARG A 665 -26.84 -7.14 -64.53
CA ARG A 665 -27.18 -7.94 -65.74
C ARG A 665 -27.13 -7.28 -67.13
N LEU A 666 -26.11 -7.60 -67.94
CA LEU A 666 -26.13 -8.66 -69.00
C LEU A 666 -24.82 -8.71 -69.86
N MET A 667 -24.38 -9.95 -70.14
CA MET A 667 -23.58 -10.48 -71.27
C MET A 667 -22.03 -10.39 -71.36
N ARG A 668 -21.41 -11.57 -71.13
CA ARG A 668 -20.49 -12.36 -71.99
C ARG A 668 -19.73 -11.63 -73.12
N VAL A 669 -18.40 -11.72 -73.11
CA VAL A 669 -17.52 -12.64 -73.91
C VAL A 669 -16.07 -12.15 -73.78
N LEU A 670 -15.17 -12.96 -73.22
CA LEU A 670 -13.80 -13.25 -73.67
C LEU A 670 -13.05 -13.97 -72.53
N GLY A 671 -13.18 -15.30 -72.52
CA GLY A 671 -12.28 -16.17 -71.79
C GLY A 671 -10.91 -16.23 -72.47
N LYS A 672 -9.86 -16.20 -71.64
CA LYS A 672 -8.49 -16.77 -71.80
C LYS A 672 -7.39 -16.01 -71.03
N THR A 673 -7.71 -14.99 -70.24
CA THR A 673 -6.70 -14.21 -69.47
C THR A 673 -6.80 -14.34 -67.94
N SER A 674 -7.81 -15.02 -67.38
CA SER A 674 -7.97 -15.17 -65.93
C SER A 674 -6.98 -16.17 -65.33
N ALA A 675 -6.88 -17.38 -65.91
CA ALA A 675 -6.02 -18.44 -65.36
C ALA A 675 -4.52 -18.09 -65.43
N GLN A 676 -4.08 -17.38 -66.47
CA GLN A 676 -2.68 -16.95 -66.58
C GLN A 676 -2.33 -15.86 -65.56
N ARG A 677 -3.26 -14.95 -65.26
CA ARG A 677 -3.08 -13.88 -64.27
C ARG A 677 -3.09 -14.44 -62.84
N GLU A 678 -4.00 -15.36 -62.56
CA GLU A 678 -4.10 -16.02 -61.25
C GLU A 678 -2.85 -16.86 -60.94
N VAL A 679 -2.28 -17.54 -61.95
CA VAL A 679 -1.00 -18.26 -61.79
C VAL A 679 0.18 -17.32 -61.59
N THR A 680 0.22 -16.16 -62.26
CA THR A 680 1.30 -15.17 -62.03
C THR A 680 1.19 -14.48 -60.68
N ASP A 681 -0.03 -14.24 -60.21
CA ASP A 681 -0.28 -13.62 -58.91
C ASP A 681 0.04 -14.60 -57.77
N LEU A 682 -0.39 -15.86 -57.88
CA LEU A 682 -0.03 -16.93 -56.93
C LEU A 682 1.48 -17.20 -56.91
N ARG A 683 2.18 -17.13 -58.06
CA ARG A 683 3.64 -17.28 -58.10
C ARG A 683 4.36 -16.11 -57.43
N ARG A 684 3.85 -14.88 -57.56
CA ARG A 684 4.38 -13.71 -56.86
C ARG A 684 4.14 -13.79 -55.35
N GLU A 685 2.96 -14.23 -54.95
CA GLU A 685 2.60 -14.41 -53.54
C GLU A 685 3.44 -15.52 -52.89
N LEU A 686 3.65 -16.63 -53.61
CA LEU A 686 4.53 -17.72 -53.17
C LEU A 686 6.00 -17.27 -53.05
N ALA A 687 6.50 -16.47 -54.00
CA ALA A 687 7.85 -15.92 -53.93
C ALA A 687 8.01 -14.97 -52.73
N ALA A 688 7.04 -14.06 -52.53
CA ALA A 688 7.05 -13.14 -51.39
C ALA A 688 6.92 -13.87 -50.04
N SER A 689 6.15 -14.95 -49.98
CA SER A 689 6.03 -15.79 -48.78
C SER A 689 7.31 -16.57 -48.49
N LYS A 690 8.01 -17.08 -49.52
CA LYS A 690 9.30 -17.77 -49.36
C LYS A 690 10.39 -16.83 -48.85
N ASP A 691 10.51 -15.64 -49.41
CA ASP A 691 11.47 -14.64 -48.95
C ASP A 691 11.19 -14.23 -47.49
N SER A 692 9.90 -14.09 -47.12
CA SER A 692 9.52 -13.77 -45.75
C SER A 692 9.86 -14.90 -44.76
N LEU A 693 9.67 -16.16 -45.15
CA LEU A 693 10.05 -17.31 -44.31
C LEU A 693 11.56 -17.41 -44.14
N GLN A 694 12.33 -17.13 -45.19
CA GLN A 694 13.79 -17.14 -45.13
C GLN A 694 14.31 -16.09 -44.13
N THR A 695 13.78 -14.86 -44.17
CA THR A 695 14.15 -13.81 -43.22
C THR A 695 13.78 -14.18 -41.78
N ILE A 696 12.64 -14.81 -41.55
CA ILE A 696 12.22 -15.24 -40.20
C ILE A 696 13.15 -16.34 -39.68
N ILE A 697 13.59 -17.27 -40.53
CA ILE A 697 14.54 -18.32 -40.14
C ILE A 697 15.88 -17.71 -39.74
N GLU A 698 16.41 -16.78 -40.54
CA GLU A 698 17.67 -16.09 -40.24
C GLU A 698 17.59 -15.28 -38.93
N GLU A 699 16.46 -14.60 -38.70
CA GLU A 699 16.21 -13.87 -37.45
C GLU A 699 16.10 -14.84 -36.24
N GLN A 700 15.46 -15.99 -36.42
CA GLN A 700 15.33 -17.01 -35.37
C GLN A 700 16.69 -17.65 -35.04
N GLU A 701 17.53 -17.94 -36.04
CA GLU A 701 18.88 -18.44 -35.83
C GLU A 701 19.74 -17.44 -35.05
N ALA A 702 19.70 -16.15 -35.42
CA ALA A 702 20.39 -15.10 -34.69
C ALA A 702 19.93 -15.00 -33.23
N THR A 703 18.62 -15.04 -32.97
CA THR A 703 18.11 -15.02 -31.58
C THR A 703 18.49 -16.25 -30.77
N ASN A 704 18.60 -17.43 -31.40
CA ASN A 704 19.05 -18.64 -30.72
C ASN A 704 20.54 -18.57 -30.37
N GLU A 705 21.37 -17.98 -31.23
CA GLU A 705 22.79 -17.74 -30.92
C GLU A 705 22.95 -16.75 -29.76
N GLU A 706 22.19 -15.65 -29.75
CA GLU A 706 22.18 -14.70 -28.62
C GLU A 706 21.71 -15.34 -27.31
N LEU A 707 20.66 -16.17 -27.34
CA LEU A 707 20.20 -16.93 -26.18
C LEU A 707 21.26 -17.89 -25.66
N LYS A 708 21.98 -18.56 -26.57
CA LYS A 708 23.05 -19.48 -26.19
C LYS A 708 24.21 -18.74 -25.53
N ALA A 709 24.63 -17.60 -26.10
CA ALA A 709 25.67 -16.76 -25.52
C ALA A 709 25.27 -16.23 -24.13
N ALA A 710 24.02 -15.80 -23.95
CA ALA A 710 23.51 -15.36 -22.65
C ALA A 710 23.48 -16.49 -21.62
N ASN A 711 23.16 -17.74 -22.03
CA ASN A 711 23.24 -18.89 -21.15
C ASN A 711 24.69 -19.22 -20.74
N GLU A 712 25.64 -19.18 -21.67
CA GLU A 712 27.07 -19.40 -21.38
C GLU A 712 27.61 -18.33 -20.41
N GLU A 713 27.18 -17.07 -20.53
CA GLU A 713 27.54 -15.99 -19.60
C GLU A 713 26.93 -16.21 -18.20
N ILE A 714 25.69 -16.70 -18.12
CA ILE A 714 25.06 -17.05 -16.83
C ILE A 714 25.78 -18.21 -16.16
N GLU A 715 26.14 -19.26 -16.91
CA GLU A 715 26.90 -20.39 -16.38
C GLU A 715 28.26 -19.93 -15.85
N SER A 716 28.99 -19.11 -16.60
CA SER A 716 30.26 -18.52 -16.15
C SER A 716 30.10 -17.66 -14.90
N SER A 717 29.06 -16.81 -14.83
CA SER A 717 28.80 -16.00 -13.63
C SER A 717 28.44 -16.86 -12.42
N ASN A 718 27.76 -17.99 -12.63
CA ASN A 718 27.42 -18.92 -11.57
C ASN A 718 28.66 -19.67 -11.05
N GLU A 719 29.60 -20.03 -11.93
CA GLU A 719 30.90 -20.60 -11.56
C GLU A 719 31.74 -19.60 -10.73
N GLU A 720 31.78 -18.32 -11.13
CA GLU A 720 32.44 -17.28 -10.35
C GLU A 720 31.79 -17.10 -8.97
N LEU A 721 30.45 -17.09 -8.88
CA LEU A 721 29.74 -17.02 -7.61
C LEU A 721 30.06 -18.22 -6.72
N GLN A 722 30.14 -19.43 -7.28
CA GLN A 722 30.50 -20.61 -6.51
C GLN A 722 31.94 -20.50 -5.98
N SER A 723 32.89 -20.07 -6.81
CA SER A 723 34.28 -19.84 -6.39
C SER A 723 34.39 -18.79 -5.28
N THR A 724 33.69 -17.65 -5.39
CA THR A 724 33.69 -16.63 -4.33
C THR A 724 33.06 -17.12 -3.03
N ASN A 725 32.10 -18.06 -3.11
CA ASN A 725 31.48 -18.66 -1.94
C ASN A 725 32.43 -19.65 -1.25
N GLU A 726 33.19 -20.43 -2.02
CA GLU A 726 34.26 -21.32 -1.51
C GLU A 726 35.38 -20.53 -0.82
N GLU A 727 35.79 -19.40 -1.40
CA GLU A 727 36.75 -18.48 -0.77
C GLU A 727 36.20 -17.89 0.56
N LEU A 728 34.91 -17.54 0.60
CA LEU A 728 34.24 -17.04 1.80
C LEU A 728 34.14 -18.09 2.92
N GLU A 729 33.85 -19.34 2.58
CA GLU A 729 33.84 -20.43 3.56
C GLU A 729 35.24 -20.66 4.12
N THR A 730 36.27 -20.65 3.28
CA THR A 730 37.66 -20.79 3.70
C THR A 730 38.07 -19.66 4.66
N ALA A 731 37.77 -18.41 4.32
CA ALA A 731 38.06 -17.26 5.18
C ALA A 731 37.30 -17.32 6.52
N LYS A 732 36.10 -17.87 6.53
CA LYS A 732 35.32 -18.10 7.75
C LYS A 732 35.96 -19.18 8.63
N GLU A 733 36.45 -20.27 8.04
CA GLU A 733 37.15 -21.34 8.77
C GLU A 733 38.46 -20.81 9.40
N GLU A 734 39.23 -20.00 8.67
CA GLU A 734 40.43 -19.33 9.21
C GLU A 734 40.09 -18.38 10.37
N LEU A 735 39.03 -17.58 10.24
CA LEU A 735 38.57 -16.70 11.32
C LEU A 735 38.07 -17.48 12.53
N GLN A 736 37.43 -18.62 12.33
CA GLN A 736 36.98 -19.46 13.43
C GLN A 736 38.16 -20.11 14.15
N SER A 737 39.15 -20.63 13.41
CA SER A 737 40.39 -21.17 13.96
C SER A 737 41.16 -20.14 14.78
N THR A 738 41.36 -18.94 14.25
CA THR A 738 42.04 -17.85 14.98
C THR A 738 41.27 -17.41 16.23
N ASN A 739 39.94 -17.45 16.19
CA ASN A 739 39.12 -17.14 17.36
C ASN A 739 39.21 -18.25 18.42
N GLU A 740 39.25 -19.52 18.00
CA GLU A 740 39.48 -20.67 18.87
C GLU A 740 40.85 -20.60 19.55
N GLU A 741 41.91 -20.28 18.80
CA GLU A 741 43.26 -20.03 19.34
C GLU A 741 43.29 -18.86 20.33
N LEU A 742 42.58 -17.76 20.06
CA LEU A 742 42.50 -16.62 20.99
C LEU A 742 41.70 -16.94 22.26
N THR A 743 40.68 -17.80 22.16
CA THR A 743 39.97 -18.27 23.36
C THR A 743 40.83 -19.18 24.21
N THR A 744 41.59 -20.10 23.63
CA THR A 744 42.50 -20.97 24.41
C THR A 744 43.63 -20.17 25.06
N LEU A 745 44.20 -19.19 24.36
CA LEU A 745 45.22 -18.28 24.92
C LEU A 745 44.70 -17.36 26.04
N ASN A 746 43.39 -17.12 26.12
CA ASN A 746 42.77 -16.38 27.22
C ASN A 746 42.38 -17.29 28.40
N GLU A 747 42.33 -18.61 28.21
CA GLU A 747 42.01 -19.60 29.25
C GLU A 747 43.25 -20.16 29.96
N GLU A 748 44.44 -20.07 29.34
CA GLU A 748 45.76 -20.23 29.99
C GLU A 748 46.18 -18.96 30.75
#